data_AF-A0A8C6N6L9-F1
#
_entry.id   AF-A0A8C6N6L9-F1
#
_cell.length_a   1.000
_cell.length_b   1.000
_cell.length_c   1.000
_cell.angle_alpha   90.00
_cell.angle_beta   90.00
_cell.angle_gamma   90.00
#
_symmetry.space_group_name_H-M   'P 1'
#
loop_
_entity.id
_entity.type
_entity.pdbx_description
1 polymer ?
#
loop_
_entity_poly.entity_id
_entity_poly.type
_entity_poly.pdbx_seq_one_letter_code
_entity_poly.pdbx_strand_id
1 'polypeptide(L)'
;MSRAGWGRVYWEHWCGAAAGGAFAGSGGTPRGTLGTCRDGGGAHGGAGTGLGGGEAAARGWQRSGPGVGRDSPGRAVPLASAVASGPAGGGEGVSAGPSGRLRHSQSSSSWHSAARTSCAAHSAASSRPSAPSALHGACQPADMAAGRHRGLPVPGGRACAAGGAVMADSAEEGLYSRQLYVLGAGARRVSGAAVLVSGLRGTGAQVATALVLAGTGRVVLHDRGEASVADRAQQFLLRESDIGQNRAEASRRALAELNPRVAVVAYTGELSEAFLTSFQQSPFTAQAHVVVLTESPLEEQIRIGNFCHAQGIYFIVADAKGLAGQLFCDFGEHFIVNDPAEGEPVCAAVKHISKGNPGIVTCVGMEGSRGHLFSDGDLVTFSGVEGMTELNDQEPVPVRVMGEPPGNPGAGSPAPAKGTGESLSCPFPPSQLPPPCPGLPSPLCPQADAERVLELAWSLAMQPGALDEDVVRAFASVSAGDLCPVAAVVGAVAAQEALKAITGKFLPLDQWLYFDALECLTVEGVTQLTEEDCVPRGSRYDGQIAVFGAAFQELLGRQKYLVGAGAIGCELLKNFAMMGLAAGPEGDLTVTDMDTVALSNLHRQLLYRSADIAKPKSVVAAAAVRRMNPDVRVTARQDQVGPATEMLYGDDFFRHLDGVASALDTLEARAYLESCCSRSLTPLLDAGTEGPRGNVLAMVPHLTKLLAPAAAPEDVTFPLCTLRYFPHTIQHTLQWARDEFEGLFQLPAEHVNRFMVDPAFPEQLPTGKAVEVLEQVRRILQERPRDWQDCVRWACRHWQSCYHDAIIQLLHTFPPEHVSTVPGVPFWTWDKTCPHPLVFDPDNDTHLEYIMAAAHLFAQSHKIPPCSDRASVQTVLRTVVLPPFVPQEGFQMHLAEEQEEVPADGERLEELTRDLEQQRQELIRGEEAQVPLMEPIHFEKDNDIHIDFITAASNLRAESYSIPAASRLMSKRITGRIVPAIITTTAAVAGLACLELYKLVWGCRDLSCYRNSNFSLSDLLAATLHSHLQYCGREWSCWDRLEMRAVSADGEEMTVQNILDWMTHGLTVTVLLHGFTVLYDSGENEGIRALMRKQR
;
A
#
# COMPACT_ATOMS: atom_id res chain seq x y z
N MET A 1 22.14 -1.81 -50.06
CA MET A 1 21.01 -2.76 -50.03
C MET A 1 21.01 -3.46 -48.68
N SER A 2 20.13 -3.04 -47.78
CA SER A 2 19.63 -3.79 -46.63
C SER A 2 18.41 -3.01 -46.13
N ARG A 3 17.31 -3.68 -45.79
CA ARG A 3 16.18 -3.01 -45.14
C ARG A 3 16.60 -2.58 -43.73
N ALA A 4 16.14 -1.42 -43.28
CA ALA A 4 16.04 -1.15 -41.86
C ALA A 4 14.76 -1.86 -41.39
N GLY A 5 14.90 -2.83 -40.50
CA GLY A 5 13.78 -3.60 -39.93
C GLY A 5 13.79 -3.48 -38.40
N TRP A 6 12.60 -3.61 -37.81
CA TRP A 6 12.31 -3.08 -36.48
C TRP A 6 12.24 -4.20 -35.43
N GLY A 7 13.24 -4.23 -34.52
CA GLY A 7 13.27 -5.16 -33.40
C GLY A 7 12.92 -4.52 -32.06
N ARG A 8 12.76 -5.35 -31.03
CA ARG A 8 12.57 -4.95 -29.62
C ARG A 8 13.69 -5.57 -28.77
N VAL A 9 14.12 -4.85 -27.74
CA VAL A 9 14.94 -5.36 -26.63
C VAL A 9 14.01 -5.64 -25.46
N TYR A 10 14.10 -6.84 -24.92
CA TYR A 10 13.48 -7.24 -23.65
C TYR A 10 14.57 -7.45 -22.60
N TRP A 11 14.20 -7.40 -21.33
CA TRP A 11 15.09 -7.65 -20.20
C TRP A 11 14.60 -8.89 -19.45
N GLU A 12 15.49 -9.81 -19.11
CA GLU A 12 15.13 -11.01 -18.35
C GLU A 12 16.16 -11.30 -17.27
N HIS A 13 15.71 -11.39 -16.02
CA HIS A 13 16.54 -11.83 -14.91
C HIS A 13 16.83 -13.34 -15.00
N TRP A 14 18.07 -13.69 -15.37
CA TRP A 14 18.60 -15.05 -15.31
C TRP A 14 19.93 -15.10 -14.54
N CYS A 15 19.95 -15.77 -13.38
CA CYS A 15 21.17 -16.06 -12.64
C CYS A 15 21.94 -17.23 -13.28
N GLY A 16 22.70 -16.94 -14.35
CA GLY A 16 23.54 -17.92 -15.06
C GLY A 16 24.76 -18.37 -14.27
N ALA A 17 24.64 -19.44 -13.48
CA ALA A 17 25.73 -20.06 -12.73
C ALA A 17 26.71 -20.84 -13.65
N ALA A 18 27.58 -20.11 -14.37
CA ALA A 18 28.57 -20.69 -15.26
C ALA A 18 29.71 -21.39 -14.50
N ALA A 19 29.65 -22.72 -14.38
CA ALA A 19 30.66 -23.53 -13.70
C ALA A 19 32.02 -23.52 -14.43
N GLY A 20 32.94 -22.66 -14.00
CA GLY A 20 34.30 -22.56 -14.51
C GLY A 20 35.15 -23.80 -14.17
N GLY A 21 35.25 -24.74 -15.11
CA GLY A 21 36.05 -25.96 -14.95
C GLY A 21 37.54 -25.68 -14.72
N ALA A 22 38.12 -26.34 -13.70
CA ALA A 22 39.47 -26.06 -13.25
C ALA A 22 40.58 -26.48 -14.24
N PHE A 23 41.59 -25.63 -14.39
CA PHE A 23 42.89 -25.97 -14.98
C PHE A 23 44.00 -25.77 -13.94
N ALA A 24 44.69 -26.86 -13.55
CA ALA A 24 45.78 -26.82 -12.58
C ALA A 24 47.12 -26.46 -13.23
N GLY A 25 47.93 -25.60 -12.58
CA GLY A 25 49.08 -24.93 -13.23
C GLY A 25 50.28 -24.57 -12.34
N SER A 26 50.63 -25.40 -11.36
CA SER A 26 51.98 -25.51 -10.72
C SER A 26 52.76 -24.26 -10.23
N GLY A 27 52.85 -24.12 -8.88
CA GLY A 27 54.14 -24.11 -8.17
C GLY A 27 54.80 -22.78 -7.74
N GLY A 28 55.47 -22.77 -6.58
CA GLY A 28 56.53 -21.79 -6.25
C GLY A 28 56.48 -21.06 -4.88
N THR A 29 56.82 -21.73 -3.79
CA THR A 29 57.10 -21.13 -2.45
C THR A 29 58.61 -20.99 -2.19
N PRO A 30 59.12 -20.28 -1.14
CA PRO A 30 58.73 -18.99 -0.54
C PRO A 30 59.99 -18.09 -0.24
N ARG A 31 59.90 -17.18 0.76
CA ARG A 31 60.89 -16.17 1.27
C ARG A 31 60.84 -14.80 0.55
N GLY A 32 61.12 -13.65 1.19
CA GLY A 32 61.38 -13.37 2.62
C GLY A 32 62.21 -12.08 2.85
N THR A 33 62.28 -11.64 4.12
CA THR A 33 63.20 -10.61 4.72
C THR A 33 63.11 -9.12 4.35
N LEU A 34 62.98 -8.32 5.43
CA LEU A 34 63.63 -7.01 5.74
C LEU A 34 63.42 -5.79 4.83
N GLY A 35 63.00 -4.66 5.44
CA GLY A 35 62.98 -3.32 4.82
C GLY A 35 64.11 -2.42 5.32
N THR A 36 64.05 -1.12 5.00
CA THR A 36 64.63 0.09 5.65
C THR A 36 64.87 1.21 4.61
N CYS A 37 64.35 2.43 4.86
CA CYS A 37 64.91 3.75 4.48
C CYS A 37 65.08 4.09 2.96
N ARG A 38 65.27 5.35 2.51
CA ARG A 38 65.63 6.64 3.16
C ARG A 38 65.31 7.87 2.26
N ASP A 39 65.42 9.09 2.84
CA ASP A 39 65.62 10.43 2.21
C ASP A 39 64.52 10.99 1.26
N GLY A 40 64.35 12.31 1.04
CA GLY A 40 64.94 13.53 1.65
C GLY A 40 65.16 14.67 0.62
N GLY A 41 64.98 15.98 0.88
CA GLY A 41 64.42 16.71 2.05
C GLY A 41 64.88 18.19 2.13
N GLY A 42 63.96 19.19 2.04
CA GLY A 42 64.24 20.64 2.17
C GLY A 42 63.14 21.55 1.56
N ALA A 43 63.08 22.88 1.78
CA ALA A 43 63.83 23.78 2.67
C ALA A 43 63.17 25.19 2.84
N HIS A 44 63.58 25.95 3.88
CA HIS A 44 63.35 27.40 4.17
C HIS A 44 61.92 27.88 4.56
N GLY A 45 61.74 28.89 5.43
CA GLY A 45 62.70 29.55 6.35
C GLY A 45 62.27 30.93 6.92
N GLY A 46 62.56 31.22 8.20
CA GLY A 46 62.32 32.50 8.92
C GLY A 46 61.03 32.48 9.79
N ALA A 47 60.99 32.72 11.12
CA ALA A 47 61.73 33.54 12.10
C ALA A 47 61.32 35.04 12.13
N GLY A 48 61.01 35.66 13.28
CA GLY A 48 60.91 35.16 14.67
C GLY A 48 60.74 36.30 15.71
N THR A 49 60.70 35.95 17.02
CA THR A 49 60.68 36.83 18.23
C THR A 49 59.51 37.82 18.41
N GLY A 50 59.12 38.24 19.63
CA GLY A 50 59.45 37.77 20.99
C GLY A 50 58.94 38.70 22.12
N LEU A 51 58.81 38.16 23.34
CA LEU A 51 58.79 38.80 24.68
C LEU A 51 58.08 40.15 24.94
N GLY A 52 57.14 40.18 25.90
CA GLY A 52 56.67 41.39 26.58
C GLY A 52 55.47 41.14 27.50
N GLY A 53 55.43 41.74 28.70
CA GLY A 53 54.35 41.58 29.68
C GLY A 53 53.91 42.92 30.30
N GLY A 54 52.88 42.91 31.15
CA GLY A 54 52.40 44.10 31.86
C GLY A 54 51.27 43.80 32.87
N GLU A 55 51.24 44.55 33.98
CA GLU A 55 50.27 44.38 35.07
C GLU A 55 49.22 45.51 35.14
N ALA A 56 48.06 45.18 35.72
CA ALA A 56 47.23 46.00 36.62
C ALA A 56 46.43 47.26 36.18
N ALA A 57 45.24 47.38 36.81
CA ALA A 57 44.61 48.60 37.38
C ALA A 57 43.80 49.63 36.54
N ALA A 58 42.53 49.30 36.28
CA ALA A 58 41.31 49.87 36.91
C ALA A 58 40.91 51.39 36.90
N ARG A 59 39.56 51.61 36.86
CA ARG A 59 38.69 52.67 37.47
C ARG A 59 37.91 53.65 36.55
N GLY A 60 36.70 54.01 37.02
CA GLY A 60 35.73 54.99 36.45
C GLY A 60 34.35 54.33 36.21
N TRP A 61 33.22 54.60 36.89
CA TRP A 61 32.76 55.67 37.81
C TRP A 61 32.66 57.07 37.16
N GLN A 62 31.53 57.80 37.16
CA GLN A 62 30.14 57.58 37.67
C GLN A 62 29.12 57.82 36.51
N ARG A 63 27.79 57.99 36.61
CA ARG A 63 26.74 58.27 37.65
C ARG A 63 25.35 57.89 37.00
N SER A 64 24.13 57.87 37.57
CA SER A 64 23.51 58.38 38.82
C SER A 64 22.26 57.57 39.25
N GLY A 65 21.65 57.93 40.38
CA GLY A 65 20.28 57.54 40.78
C GLY A 65 19.24 58.66 40.55
N PRO A 66 18.08 58.70 41.25
CA PRO A 66 17.93 58.40 42.69
C PRO A 66 16.81 57.37 43.03
N GLY A 67 16.41 57.31 44.31
CA GLY A 67 15.24 56.58 44.83
C GLY A 67 14.84 57.07 46.23
N VAL A 68 14.25 56.18 47.05
CA VAL A 68 13.89 56.32 48.50
C VAL A 68 12.46 56.78 48.83
N GLY A 69 11.78 55.96 49.66
CA GLY A 69 10.49 56.15 50.35
C GLY A 69 9.84 54.76 50.54
N ARG A 70 9.80 54.11 51.72
CA ARG A 70 9.12 54.42 53.01
C ARG A 70 7.60 54.55 52.82
N ASP A 71 6.73 53.88 53.60
CA ASP A 71 6.84 53.47 55.02
C ASP A 71 6.53 51.98 55.34
N SER A 72 6.36 51.65 56.63
CA SER A 72 6.02 50.35 57.26
C SER A 72 4.89 50.58 58.30
N PRO A 73 4.55 49.70 59.29
CA PRO A 73 4.83 48.27 59.54
C PRO A 73 3.57 47.42 59.96
N GLY A 74 3.69 46.10 60.22
CA GLY A 74 2.71 45.39 61.09
C GLY A 74 2.57 43.85 61.05
N ARG A 75 3.15 43.17 62.05
CA ARG A 75 2.63 42.05 62.91
C ARG A 75 1.34 41.25 62.53
N ALA A 76 1.17 39.95 62.86
CA ALA A 76 2.02 38.98 63.60
C ALA A 76 1.58 37.48 63.45
N VAL A 77 2.46 36.58 63.91
CA VAL A 77 2.41 35.10 64.16
C VAL A 77 1.58 34.81 65.45
N PRO A 78 0.81 33.68 65.66
CA PRO A 78 1.38 32.31 65.84
C PRO A 78 0.53 31.00 65.63
N LEU A 79 1.27 29.87 65.57
CA LEU A 79 1.02 28.47 66.05
C LEU A 79 -0.16 27.54 65.56
N ALA A 80 0.23 26.52 64.77
CA ALA A 80 0.40 25.08 65.11
C ALA A 80 -0.76 24.07 65.45
N SER A 81 -0.54 22.82 64.99
CA SER A 81 -1.00 21.50 65.51
C SER A 81 -2.47 21.05 65.30
N ALA A 82 -2.83 19.75 65.27
CA ALA A 82 -2.14 18.49 64.89
C ALA A 82 -3.11 17.27 64.89
N VAL A 83 -2.79 16.22 64.09
CA VAL A 83 -3.06 14.77 64.33
C VAL A 83 -4.51 14.21 64.26
N ALA A 84 -4.62 13.02 63.62
CA ALA A 84 -5.67 11.97 63.75
C ALA A 84 -7.11 12.24 63.24
N SER A 85 -7.94 11.23 62.90
CA SER A 85 -7.70 9.85 62.41
C SER A 85 -9.03 9.15 62.08
N GLY A 86 -9.05 8.22 61.12
CA GLY A 86 -9.98 7.06 61.14
C GLY A 86 -11.27 7.16 60.29
N PRO A 87 -12.03 6.05 60.18
CA PRO A 87 -12.74 5.72 58.93
C PRO A 87 -14.19 5.20 59.07
N ALA A 88 -14.74 4.68 57.96
CA ALA A 88 -16.04 3.98 57.78
C ALA A 88 -17.31 4.86 57.90
N GLY A 89 -18.47 4.49 57.36
CA GLY A 89 -18.84 3.40 56.44
C GLY A 89 -19.52 3.96 55.17
N GLY A 90 -20.09 3.17 54.24
CA GLY A 90 -20.69 1.84 54.37
C GLY A 90 -22.21 1.96 54.50
N GLY A 91 -22.95 1.78 53.40
CA GLY A 91 -24.43 1.92 53.39
C GLY A 91 -25.05 1.70 52.00
N GLU A 92 -25.65 0.52 51.80
CA GLU A 92 -26.46 0.17 50.62
C GLU A 92 -27.93 0.60 50.78
N GLY A 93 -28.69 0.64 49.68
CA GLY A 93 -30.15 0.90 49.68
C GLY A 93 -30.58 1.77 48.50
N VAL A 94 -30.88 1.28 47.30
CA VAL A 94 -31.89 0.28 46.87
C VAL A 94 -33.35 0.78 46.93
N SER A 95 -34.00 0.75 45.75
CA SER A 95 -35.44 0.74 45.46
C SER A 95 -36.26 2.06 45.35
N ALA A 96 -36.66 2.32 44.10
CA ALA A 96 -38.04 2.52 43.63
C ALA A 96 -38.97 3.61 44.21
N GLY A 97 -39.49 4.46 43.31
CA GLY A 97 -40.92 4.82 43.36
C GLY A 97 -41.30 6.19 42.77
N PRO A 98 -42.51 6.37 42.18
CA PRO A 98 -42.67 7.33 41.08
C PRO A 98 -43.85 8.33 41.19
N SER A 99 -44.09 9.05 40.07
CA SER A 99 -45.15 10.03 39.75
C SER A 99 -44.82 11.51 40.06
N GLY A 100 -45.22 12.49 39.23
CA GLY A 100 -45.87 12.46 37.90
C GLY A 100 -46.40 13.85 37.46
N ARG A 101 -47.23 13.92 36.39
CA ARG A 101 -48.02 15.11 35.87
C ARG A 101 -47.20 16.15 35.06
N LEU A 102 -47.69 16.93 34.07
CA LEU A 102 -48.95 17.12 33.26
C LEU A 102 -48.52 17.55 31.81
N ARG A 103 -49.12 17.14 30.67
CA ARG A 103 -50.31 17.69 29.94
C ARG A 103 -50.28 19.22 29.71
N HIS A 104 -50.64 19.81 28.55
CA HIS A 104 -51.36 19.42 27.31
C HIS A 104 -50.99 20.44 26.18
N SER A 105 -51.47 20.57 24.91
CA SER A 105 -52.39 19.93 23.91
C SER A 105 -52.32 20.81 22.62
N GLN A 106 -52.64 20.48 21.35
CA GLN A 106 -53.08 19.29 20.57
C GLN A 106 -52.67 19.56 19.07
N SER A 107 -53.28 19.20 17.92
CA SER A 107 -54.56 18.57 17.47
C SER A 107 -54.48 18.04 16.00
N SER A 108 -55.14 16.90 15.71
CA SER A 108 -55.72 16.43 14.41
C SER A 108 -54.81 16.26 13.16
N SER A 109 -54.87 15.18 12.37
CA SER A 109 -55.83 14.05 12.19
C SER A 109 -55.12 12.89 11.41
N SER A 110 -55.68 11.76 10.92
CA SER A 110 -56.78 10.79 11.18
C SER A 110 -56.85 9.80 9.96
N TRP A 111 -57.61 8.69 9.82
CA TRP A 111 -58.64 7.93 10.57
C TRP A 111 -58.51 6.40 10.21
N HIS A 112 -58.27 5.50 11.20
CA HIS A 112 -58.84 4.12 11.28
C HIS A 112 -58.45 3.03 10.23
N SER A 113 -58.62 1.70 10.44
CA SER A 113 -59.05 0.90 11.62
C SER A 113 -58.69 -0.62 11.53
N ALA A 114 -58.02 -1.14 12.58
CA ALA A 114 -58.19 -2.47 13.24
C ALA A 114 -58.10 -3.79 12.40
N ALA A 115 -58.04 -5.02 12.94
CA ALA A 115 -58.13 -5.60 14.30
C ALA A 115 -57.46 -7.02 14.28
N ARG A 116 -57.14 -7.78 15.35
CA ARG A 116 -57.18 -7.65 16.82
C ARG A 116 -56.47 -8.86 17.49
N THR A 117 -55.87 -8.69 18.69
CA THR A 117 -55.82 -9.60 19.89
C THR A 117 -55.78 -11.15 19.79
N SER A 118 -55.13 -11.95 20.67
CA SER A 118 -54.30 -11.71 21.88
C SER A 118 -53.86 -13.03 22.56
N CYS A 119 -53.07 -12.92 23.64
CA CYS A 119 -53.02 -13.79 24.85
C CYS A 119 -52.20 -15.10 24.88
N ALA A 120 -51.13 -15.03 25.69
CA ALA A 120 -50.90 -15.81 26.92
C ALA A 120 -50.62 -17.33 26.86
N ALA A 121 -49.58 -17.72 27.60
CA ALA A 121 -49.08 -19.08 27.77
C ALA A 121 -49.99 -20.01 28.60
N HIS A 122 -49.74 -21.31 28.50
CA HIS A 122 -50.02 -22.35 29.50
C HIS A 122 -48.96 -23.46 29.42
N SER A 123 -48.83 -24.26 30.48
CA SER A 123 -47.84 -25.36 30.61
C SER A 123 -48.52 -26.70 30.96
N ALA A 124 -47.94 -27.81 30.48
CA ALA A 124 -48.23 -29.18 30.91
C ALA A 124 -47.10 -30.13 30.47
N ALA A 125 -47.04 -31.35 31.02
CA ALA A 125 -45.93 -32.30 30.85
C ALA A 125 -46.39 -33.75 30.54
N SER A 126 -45.43 -34.68 30.38
CA SER A 126 -45.57 -36.16 30.27
C SER A 126 -46.09 -36.72 28.93
N SER A 127 -45.71 -37.93 28.44
CA SER A 127 -44.55 -38.82 28.73
C SER A 127 -44.42 -39.99 27.72
N ARG A 128 -43.18 -40.47 27.49
CA ARG A 128 -42.67 -41.83 27.08
C ARG A 128 -43.65 -42.93 26.56
N PRO A 129 -43.28 -43.78 25.55
CA PRO A 129 -42.13 -44.71 25.65
C PRO A 129 -41.28 -44.89 24.35
N SER A 130 -40.65 -46.07 24.13
CA SER A 130 -39.40 -46.24 23.34
C SER A 130 -39.19 -47.60 22.62
N ALA A 131 -38.37 -47.60 21.54
CA ALA A 131 -37.75 -48.76 20.85
C ALA A 131 -38.71 -49.63 19.97
N PRO A 132 -38.27 -50.43 18.96
CA PRO A 132 -36.99 -51.17 18.79
C PRO A 132 -36.16 -50.84 17.50
N SER A 133 -35.39 -51.80 16.96
CA SER A 133 -34.13 -51.57 16.19
C SER A 133 -33.86 -52.54 15.01
N ALA A 134 -32.67 -52.40 14.37
CA ALA A 134 -32.06 -53.18 13.25
C ALA A 134 -32.52 -52.79 11.82
N LEU A 135 -31.74 -52.97 10.73
CA LEU A 135 -30.61 -53.89 10.42
C LEU A 135 -29.39 -53.23 9.72
N HIS A 136 -28.29 -53.99 9.58
CA HIS A 136 -27.08 -53.66 8.81
C HIS A 136 -27.08 -54.27 7.38
N GLY A 137 -26.26 -53.72 6.48
CA GLY A 137 -25.84 -54.34 5.22
C GLY A 137 -24.84 -53.47 4.45
N ALA A 138 -23.75 -54.04 3.93
CA ALA A 138 -22.68 -53.31 3.25
C ALA A 138 -22.16 -54.10 2.02
N CYS A 139 -21.53 -53.41 1.06
CA CYS A 139 -20.70 -54.06 0.04
C CYS A 139 -19.67 -53.08 -0.56
N GLN A 140 -18.56 -53.62 -1.09
CA GLN A 140 -17.42 -52.89 -1.67
C GLN A 140 -17.43 -52.95 -3.20
N PRO A 141 -16.74 -52.03 -3.92
CA PRO A 141 -16.21 -52.30 -5.26
C PRO A 141 -14.98 -53.22 -5.18
N ALA A 142 -14.66 -53.95 -6.26
CA ALA A 142 -13.62 -54.99 -6.28
C ALA A 142 -12.56 -54.79 -7.38
N ASP A 143 -11.36 -55.31 -7.14
CA ASP A 143 -10.20 -55.32 -8.07
C ASP A 143 -10.40 -56.18 -9.32
N MET A 144 -9.63 -55.89 -10.38
CA MET A 144 -9.14 -56.92 -11.33
C MET A 144 -7.83 -56.50 -12.04
N ALA A 145 -6.72 -57.05 -11.52
CA ALA A 145 -5.48 -57.50 -12.18
C ALA A 145 -4.88 -56.82 -13.45
N ALA A 146 -3.57 -56.56 -13.35
CA ALA A 146 -2.66 -56.07 -14.38
C ALA A 146 -2.47 -56.95 -15.64
N GLY A 147 -2.06 -56.30 -16.75
CA GLY A 147 -1.43 -56.93 -17.91
C GLY A 147 -0.11 -56.21 -18.30
N ARG A 148 0.96 -56.95 -18.59
CA ARG A 148 2.27 -56.40 -18.98
C ARG A 148 2.48 -56.51 -20.50
N HIS A 149 3.01 -55.45 -21.13
CA HIS A 149 3.87 -55.59 -22.31
C HIS A 149 5.00 -54.54 -22.29
N ARG A 150 6.16 -54.90 -22.86
CA ARG A 150 7.34 -54.03 -22.95
C ARG A 150 7.37 -53.29 -24.29
N GLY A 151 7.68 -51.99 -24.24
CA GLY A 151 8.13 -51.18 -25.37
C GLY A 151 9.19 -50.18 -24.89
N LEU A 152 10.24 -49.96 -25.69
CA LEU A 152 11.33 -49.03 -25.35
C LEU A 152 11.01 -47.63 -25.91
N PRO A 153 11.14 -46.54 -25.13
CA PRO A 153 11.12 -45.19 -25.68
C PRO A 153 12.46 -44.86 -26.35
N VAL A 154 12.41 -44.27 -27.54
CA VAL A 154 13.58 -43.70 -28.24
C VAL A 154 13.65 -42.20 -27.88
N PRO A 155 14.83 -41.66 -27.52
CA PRO A 155 14.96 -40.24 -27.21
C PRO A 155 15.03 -39.40 -28.49
N GLY A 156 14.15 -38.39 -28.63
CA GLY A 156 14.20 -37.45 -29.74
C GLY A 156 12.97 -36.54 -29.82
N GLY A 157 13.06 -35.35 -29.21
CA GLY A 157 12.00 -34.33 -29.29
C GLY A 157 11.99 -33.42 -28.07
N ARG A 158 12.67 -32.26 -28.14
CA ARG A 158 12.41 -31.14 -27.23
C ARG A 158 11.10 -30.49 -27.67
N ALA A 159 10.03 -30.65 -26.90
CA ALA A 159 8.85 -29.80 -27.02
C ALA A 159 9.09 -28.51 -26.22
N CYS A 160 8.79 -27.35 -26.82
CA CYS A 160 8.84 -26.08 -26.11
C CYS A 160 7.77 -26.04 -25.01
N ALA A 161 8.08 -25.42 -23.88
CA ALA A 161 7.18 -25.35 -22.73
C ALA A 161 6.04 -24.34 -22.97
N ALA A 162 4.95 -24.78 -23.59
CA ALA A 162 3.68 -24.07 -23.51
C ALA A 162 3.25 -24.03 -22.04
N GLY A 163 3.14 -22.82 -21.47
CA GLY A 163 2.85 -22.61 -20.06
C GLY A 163 1.43 -23.05 -19.69
N GLY A 164 1.29 -24.29 -19.21
CA GLY A 164 0.01 -24.83 -18.77
C GLY A 164 -0.55 -24.04 -17.59
N ALA A 165 -1.57 -23.23 -17.85
CA ALA A 165 -2.31 -22.48 -16.83
C ALA A 165 -3.15 -23.44 -15.97
N VAL A 166 -2.51 -24.07 -14.98
CA VAL A 166 -3.22 -24.77 -13.91
C VAL A 166 -4.07 -23.74 -13.17
N MET A 167 -5.39 -23.86 -13.31
CA MET A 167 -6.39 -23.03 -12.64
C MET A 167 -6.09 -22.97 -11.14
N ALA A 168 -5.86 -21.76 -10.63
CA ALA A 168 -5.89 -21.51 -9.19
C ALA A 168 -7.35 -21.59 -8.70
N ASP A 169 -7.54 -21.88 -7.42
CA ASP A 169 -8.83 -21.68 -6.76
C ASP A 169 -9.20 -20.19 -6.86
N SER A 170 -10.35 -19.86 -7.45
CA SER A 170 -10.76 -18.46 -7.63
C SER A 170 -11.00 -17.75 -6.29
N ALA A 171 -11.30 -18.49 -5.22
CA ALA A 171 -11.35 -17.94 -3.87
C ALA A 171 -9.95 -17.64 -3.28
N GLU A 172 -8.89 -18.27 -3.78
CA GLU A 172 -7.50 -17.94 -3.44
C GLU A 172 -7.04 -16.66 -4.14
N GLU A 173 -7.32 -16.53 -5.45
CA GLU A 173 -7.05 -15.31 -6.21
C GLU A 173 -7.84 -14.12 -5.65
N GLY A 174 -9.12 -14.31 -5.34
CA GLY A 174 -9.97 -13.30 -4.70
C GLY A 174 -9.50 -12.89 -3.30
N LEU A 175 -8.99 -13.83 -2.49
CA LEU A 175 -8.41 -13.53 -1.18
C LEU A 175 -7.10 -12.76 -1.32
N TYR A 176 -6.13 -13.26 -2.10
CA TYR A 176 -4.76 -12.75 -2.15
C TYR A 176 -4.48 -11.71 -3.23
N SER A 177 -5.47 -11.31 -4.03
CA SER A 177 -5.32 -10.43 -5.22
C SER A 177 -4.26 -9.34 -5.06
N ARG A 178 -4.32 -8.52 -3.99
CA ARG A 178 -3.37 -7.39 -3.80
C ARG A 178 -1.93 -7.81 -3.47
N GLN A 179 -1.75 -8.97 -2.84
CA GLN A 179 -0.45 -9.58 -2.53
C GLN A 179 0.16 -10.32 -3.73
N LEU A 180 -0.67 -10.88 -4.62
CA LEU A 180 -0.20 -11.52 -5.85
C LEU A 180 0.56 -10.53 -6.75
N TYR A 181 0.17 -9.26 -6.77
CA TYR A 181 0.90 -8.19 -7.47
C TYR A 181 2.21 -7.73 -6.79
N VAL A 182 2.52 -8.25 -5.60
CA VAL A 182 3.77 -7.95 -4.86
C VAL A 182 4.76 -9.12 -4.96
N LEU A 183 4.26 -10.34 -4.72
CA LEU A 183 5.10 -11.56 -4.70
C LEU A 183 5.16 -12.28 -6.05
N GLY A 184 4.32 -11.90 -7.02
CA GLY A 184 4.28 -12.48 -8.37
C GLY A 184 4.14 -14.00 -8.36
N ALA A 185 4.90 -14.68 -9.23
CA ALA A 185 4.97 -16.14 -9.27
C ALA A 185 5.45 -16.76 -7.94
N GLY A 186 6.25 -16.02 -7.15
CA GLY A 186 6.75 -16.44 -5.85
C GLY A 186 5.64 -16.70 -4.82
N ALA A 187 4.47 -16.05 -4.94
CA ALA A 187 3.33 -16.25 -4.05
C ALA A 187 2.92 -17.73 -3.89
N ARG A 188 3.04 -18.52 -4.97
CA ARG A 188 2.70 -19.96 -4.97
C ARG A 188 3.61 -20.82 -4.08
N ARG A 189 4.78 -20.31 -3.66
CA ARG A 189 5.67 -20.99 -2.69
C ARG A 189 5.23 -20.78 -1.24
N VAL A 190 4.46 -19.74 -0.93
CA VAL A 190 4.08 -19.36 0.44
C VAL A 190 3.16 -20.40 1.10
N SER A 191 2.12 -20.86 0.41
CA SER A 191 1.26 -21.95 0.86
C SER A 191 1.97 -23.31 0.93
N GLY A 192 3.14 -23.43 0.30
CA GLY A 192 4.03 -24.58 0.37
C GLY A 192 5.09 -24.51 1.49
N ALA A 193 5.12 -23.48 2.33
CA ALA A 193 6.16 -23.28 3.34
C ALA A 193 5.74 -23.66 4.77
N ALA A 194 6.72 -23.97 5.60
CA ALA A 194 6.56 -24.14 7.05
C ALA A 194 7.48 -23.17 7.80
N VAL A 195 6.92 -22.40 8.74
CA VAL A 195 7.68 -21.45 9.57
C VAL A 195 7.49 -21.74 11.06
N LEU A 196 8.58 -21.75 11.81
CA LEU A 196 8.60 -21.75 13.27
C LEU A 196 8.85 -20.31 13.75
N VAL A 197 7.99 -19.80 14.64
CA VAL A 197 8.16 -18.51 15.31
C VAL A 197 8.33 -18.77 16.81
N SER A 198 9.49 -18.42 17.34
CA SER A 198 9.85 -18.60 18.75
C SER A 198 9.81 -17.27 19.51
N GLY A 199 9.21 -17.28 20.70
CA GLY A 199 8.87 -16.08 21.48
C GLY A 199 7.56 -15.47 20.95
N LEU A 200 6.53 -15.40 21.80
CA LEU A 200 5.19 -14.91 21.42
C LEU A 200 4.79 -13.64 22.21
N ARG A 201 5.75 -12.77 22.52
CA ARG A 201 5.53 -11.34 22.81
C ARG A 201 5.25 -10.55 21.52
N GLY A 202 5.25 -9.21 21.58
CA GLY A 202 4.83 -8.32 20.49
C GLY A 202 5.49 -8.63 19.14
N THR A 203 6.82 -8.78 19.09
CA THR A 203 7.55 -9.00 17.84
C THR A 203 7.14 -10.31 17.18
N GLY A 204 7.23 -11.43 17.89
CA GLY A 204 6.81 -12.74 17.39
C GLY A 204 5.31 -12.83 17.08
N ALA A 205 4.46 -12.10 17.83
CA ALA A 205 3.04 -11.99 17.53
C ALA A 205 2.77 -11.26 16.21
N GLN A 206 3.52 -10.19 15.91
CA GLN A 206 3.45 -9.51 14.61
C GLN A 206 3.98 -10.41 13.49
N VAL A 207 5.12 -11.09 13.68
CA VAL A 207 5.68 -12.04 12.69
C VAL A 207 4.66 -13.13 12.36
N ALA A 208 4.13 -13.81 13.38
CA ALA A 208 3.14 -14.87 13.20
C ALA A 208 1.85 -14.35 12.53
N THR A 209 1.38 -13.15 12.89
CA THR A 209 0.21 -12.52 12.29
C THR A 209 0.43 -12.23 10.80
N ALA A 210 1.56 -11.62 10.43
CA ALA A 210 1.90 -11.32 9.05
C ALA A 210 2.06 -12.60 8.20
N LEU A 211 2.72 -13.64 8.72
CA LEU A 211 2.90 -14.91 8.00
C LEU A 211 1.58 -15.70 7.81
N VAL A 212 0.70 -15.70 8.80
CA VAL A 212 -0.63 -16.32 8.71
C VAL A 212 -1.51 -15.55 7.72
N LEU A 213 -1.49 -14.22 7.76
CA LEU A 213 -2.22 -13.38 6.82
C LEU A 213 -1.68 -13.49 5.39
N ALA A 214 -0.37 -13.66 5.20
CA ALA A 214 0.26 -13.91 3.90
C ALA A 214 -0.03 -15.30 3.31
N GLY A 215 -0.62 -16.22 4.09
CA GLY A 215 -1.00 -17.56 3.61
C GLY A 215 0.09 -18.63 3.73
N THR A 216 1.04 -18.47 4.66
CA THR A 216 2.10 -19.48 4.93
C THR A 216 1.48 -20.83 5.25
N GLY A 217 1.84 -21.90 4.54
CA GLY A 217 1.15 -23.21 4.64
C GLY A 217 1.02 -23.76 6.06
N ARG A 218 2.10 -23.69 6.85
CA ARG A 218 2.13 -24.06 8.27
C ARG A 218 2.89 -23.03 9.10
N VAL A 219 2.31 -22.60 10.22
CA VAL A 219 2.97 -21.73 11.20
C VAL A 219 2.98 -22.42 12.56
N VAL A 220 4.17 -22.67 13.10
CA VAL A 220 4.38 -23.26 14.42
C VAL A 220 4.79 -22.16 15.38
N LEU A 221 4.04 -22.00 16.47
CA LEU A 221 4.26 -21.03 17.53
C LEU A 221 5.00 -21.74 18.67
N HIS A 222 6.13 -21.20 19.11
CA HIS A 222 6.86 -21.70 20.27
C HIS A 222 7.01 -20.61 21.33
N ASP A 223 6.56 -20.90 22.55
CA ASP A 223 6.88 -20.12 23.73
C ASP A 223 6.82 -21.04 24.95
N ARG A 224 7.64 -20.75 25.96
CA ARG A 224 7.70 -21.48 27.23
C ARG A 224 7.16 -20.66 28.41
N GLY A 225 6.89 -19.37 28.19
CA GLY A 225 6.30 -18.45 29.17
C GLY A 225 4.78 -18.46 29.18
N GLU A 226 4.23 -18.15 30.35
CA GLU A 226 2.82 -17.82 30.55
C GLU A 226 2.55 -16.36 30.18
N ALA A 227 1.32 -16.06 29.73
CA ALA A 227 0.86 -14.71 29.47
C ALA A 227 0.70 -13.92 30.78
N SER A 228 1.39 -12.78 30.86
CA SER A 228 1.29 -11.83 31.97
C SER A 228 0.45 -10.60 31.59
N VAL A 229 0.10 -9.78 32.58
CA VAL A 229 -0.61 -8.51 32.35
C VAL A 229 0.21 -7.57 31.46
N ALA A 230 1.54 -7.52 31.63
CA ALA A 230 2.44 -6.66 30.88
C ALA A 230 2.55 -7.03 29.39
N ASP A 231 2.40 -8.31 29.03
CA ASP A 231 2.36 -8.72 27.61
C ASP A 231 1.21 -8.03 26.85
N ARG A 232 0.12 -7.64 27.53
CA ARG A 232 -1.09 -7.08 26.89
C ARG A 232 -0.94 -5.67 26.31
N ALA A 233 0.15 -4.93 26.55
CA ALA A 233 0.45 -3.70 25.78
C ALA A 233 1.38 -3.95 24.58
N GLN A 234 1.73 -5.21 24.29
CA GLN A 234 2.54 -5.63 23.15
C GLN A 234 1.77 -6.60 22.24
N GLN A 235 1.00 -7.48 22.86
CA GLN A 235 0.52 -8.72 22.29
C GLN A 235 -1.00 -8.66 22.09
N PHE A 236 -1.38 -8.15 20.92
CA PHE A 236 -2.76 -7.89 20.51
C PHE A 236 -3.61 -9.17 20.25
N LEU A 237 -3.00 -10.36 20.31
CA LEU A 237 -3.71 -11.65 20.22
C LEU A 237 -4.22 -12.11 21.59
N LEU A 238 -3.57 -11.70 22.69
CA LEU A 238 -3.87 -12.12 24.06
C LEU A 238 -5.04 -11.34 24.66
N ARG A 239 -5.95 -12.05 25.34
CA ARG A 239 -7.09 -11.51 26.06
C ARG A 239 -6.88 -11.60 27.57
N GLU A 240 -7.74 -10.94 28.33
CA GLU A 240 -7.73 -11.00 29.80
C GLU A 240 -8.00 -12.42 30.34
N SER A 241 -8.77 -13.22 29.59
CA SER A 241 -9.00 -14.65 29.87
C SER A 241 -7.77 -15.54 29.73
N ASP A 242 -6.70 -15.02 29.12
CA ASP A 242 -5.58 -15.81 28.64
C ASP A 242 -4.36 -15.68 29.58
N ILE A 243 -4.43 -14.80 30.58
CA ILE A 243 -3.41 -14.62 31.62
C ILE A 243 -3.22 -15.92 32.41
N GLY A 244 -1.95 -16.33 32.59
CA GLY A 244 -1.58 -17.62 33.18
C GLY A 244 -1.72 -18.82 32.24
N GLN A 245 -2.13 -18.64 30.99
CA GLN A 245 -2.00 -19.66 29.95
C GLN A 245 -0.69 -19.46 29.17
N ASN A 246 -0.17 -20.51 28.54
CA ASN A 246 1.02 -20.39 27.70
C ASN A 246 0.76 -19.45 26.49
N ARG A 247 1.70 -18.53 26.20
CA ARG A 247 1.52 -17.49 25.16
C ARG A 247 1.32 -18.06 23.75
N ALA A 248 1.97 -19.16 23.40
CA ALA A 248 1.80 -19.81 22.10
C ALA A 248 0.44 -20.55 22.00
N GLU A 249 0.01 -21.23 23.07
CA GLU A 249 -1.28 -21.92 23.09
C GLU A 249 -2.47 -20.95 23.03
N ALA A 250 -2.41 -19.84 23.77
CA ALA A 250 -3.41 -18.76 23.70
C ALA A 250 -3.46 -18.11 22.31
N SER A 251 -2.31 -17.71 21.77
CA SER A 251 -2.21 -17.04 20.46
C SER A 251 -2.70 -17.91 19.30
N ARG A 252 -2.51 -19.24 19.39
CA ARG A 252 -2.87 -20.22 18.35
C ARG A 252 -4.30 -20.05 17.84
N ARG A 253 -5.26 -19.79 18.75
CA ARG A 253 -6.67 -19.62 18.38
C ARG A 253 -6.90 -18.33 17.59
N ALA A 254 -6.40 -17.20 18.08
CA ALA A 254 -6.61 -15.90 17.45
C ALA A 254 -6.00 -15.84 16.04
N LEU A 255 -4.85 -16.50 15.86
CA LEU A 255 -4.17 -16.66 14.58
C LEU A 255 -4.93 -17.61 13.63
N ALA A 256 -5.36 -18.79 14.09
CA ALA A 256 -6.15 -19.71 13.27
C ALA A 256 -7.51 -19.10 12.81
N GLU A 257 -8.08 -18.19 13.61
CA GLU A 257 -9.27 -17.42 13.24
C GLU A 257 -8.99 -16.37 12.13
N LEU A 258 -7.76 -15.85 11.96
CA LEU A 258 -7.43 -14.90 10.89
C LEU A 258 -7.50 -15.53 9.50
N ASN A 259 -6.88 -16.70 9.35
CA ASN A 259 -6.80 -17.40 8.06
C ASN A 259 -6.91 -18.92 8.23
N PRO A 260 -8.12 -19.49 8.07
CA PRO A 260 -8.36 -20.92 8.20
C PRO A 260 -7.62 -21.82 7.19
N ARG A 261 -6.96 -21.26 6.17
CA ARG A 261 -6.10 -22.02 5.23
C ARG A 261 -4.74 -22.38 5.83
N VAL A 262 -4.31 -21.72 6.91
CA VAL A 262 -2.99 -21.89 7.52
C VAL A 262 -3.04 -22.87 8.69
N ALA A 263 -2.15 -23.86 8.68
CA ALA A 263 -2.01 -24.82 9.78
C ALA A 263 -1.25 -24.18 10.97
N VAL A 264 -1.99 -23.50 11.86
CA VAL A 264 -1.42 -22.89 13.09
C VAL A 264 -1.32 -23.92 14.23
N VAL A 265 -0.10 -24.22 14.67
CA VAL A 265 0.23 -25.21 15.72
C VAL A 265 0.97 -24.51 16.86
N ALA A 266 0.76 -24.91 18.11
CA ALA A 266 1.55 -24.45 19.26
C ALA A 266 2.48 -25.57 19.76
N TYR A 267 3.65 -25.19 20.28
CA TYR A 267 4.63 -26.06 20.90
C TYR A 267 5.21 -25.39 22.16
N THR A 268 5.24 -26.12 23.27
CA THR A 268 5.57 -25.60 24.61
C THR A 268 6.76 -26.32 25.27
N GLY A 269 7.39 -27.25 24.55
CA GLY A 269 8.60 -27.95 24.98
C GLY A 269 9.89 -27.16 24.71
N GLU A 270 11.05 -27.81 24.81
CA GLU A 270 12.33 -27.19 24.44
C GLU A 270 12.57 -27.26 22.92
N LEU A 271 13.21 -26.23 22.34
CA LEU A 271 13.77 -26.24 20.98
C LEU A 271 15.04 -27.12 20.90
N SER A 272 14.87 -28.42 21.17
CA SER A 272 15.90 -29.43 20.96
C SER A 272 16.15 -29.66 19.45
N GLU A 273 17.36 -30.08 19.11
CA GLU A 273 17.71 -30.50 17.74
C GLU A 273 16.78 -31.59 17.22
N ALA A 274 16.30 -32.50 18.09
CA ALA A 274 15.31 -33.51 17.75
C ALA A 274 13.95 -32.90 17.36
N PHE A 275 13.50 -31.84 18.04
CA PHE A 275 12.30 -31.09 17.64
C PHE A 275 12.50 -30.37 16.31
N LEU A 276 13.61 -29.65 16.12
CA LEU A 276 13.92 -28.93 14.87
C LEU A 276 14.04 -29.90 13.68
N THR A 277 14.67 -31.06 13.89
CA THR A 277 14.69 -32.18 12.94
C THR A 277 13.27 -32.65 12.61
N SER A 278 12.40 -32.83 13.61
CA SER A 278 11.00 -33.26 13.39
C SER A 278 10.11 -32.20 12.71
N PHE A 279 10.47 -30.92 12.85
CA PHE A 279 9.85 -29.81 12.13
C PHE A 279 10.19 -29.87 10.63
N GLN A 280 11.46 -30.10 10.30
CA GLN A 280 11.93 -30.28 8.92
C GLN A 280 11.49 -31.61 8.27
N GLN A 281 11.40 -32.70 9.06
CA GLN A 281 10.95 -34.03 8.63
C GLN A 281 9.42 -34.22 8.74
N SER A 282 8.68 -33.11 8.87
CA SER A 282 7.22 -33.08 8.96
C SER A 282 6.56 -33.80 7.77
N PRO A 283 5.45 -34.55 7.97
CA PRO A 283 4.71 -35.19 6.87
C PRO A 283 4.02 -34.18 5.93
N PHE A 284 3.91 -32.92 6.35
CA PHE A 284 3.68 -31.79 5.44
C PHE A 284 5.00 -31.49 4.73
N THR A 285 5.13 -31.93 3.47
CA THR A 285 6.31 -31.74 2.61
C THR A 285 6.43 -30.28 2.18
N ALA A 286 6.97 -29.43 3.07
CA ALA A 286 7.20 -28.03 2.77
C ALA A 286 8.36 -27.86 1.76
N GLN A 287 8.21 -26.89 0.87
CA GLN A 287 9.24 -26.49 -0.11
C GLN A 287 10.32 -25.62 0.51
N ALA A 288 10.00 -24.91 1.60
CA ALA A 288 10.90 -24.08 2.37
C ALA A 288 10.58 -24.22 3.88
N HIS A 289 11.63 -24.20 4.70
CA HIS A 289 11.56 -24.21 6.16
C HIS A 289 12.26 -22.96 6.68
N VAL A 290 11.57 -22.18 7.53
CA VAL A 290 12.14 -20.99 8.19
C VAL A 290 12.00 -21.11 9.71
N VAL A 291 13.01 -20.67 10.44
CA VAL A 291 13.00 -20.50 11.90
C VAL A 291 13.24 -19.04 12.22
N VAL A 292 12.25 -18.38 12.81
CA VAL A 292 12.35 -17.01 13.34
C VAL A 292 12.45 -17.10 14.87
N LEU A 293 13.53 -16.59 15.45
CA LEU A 293 13.69 -16.41 16.88
C LEU A 293 13.44 -14.95 17.27
N THR A 294 12.69 -14.75 18.35
CA THR A 294 12.48 -13.46 19.00
C THR A 294 12.67 -13.62 20.51
N GLU A 295 13.32 -12.65 21.14
CA GLU A 295 13.59 -12.55 22.58
C GLU A 295 14.36 -13.73 23.22
N SER A 296 15.06 -14.53 22.41
CA SER A 296 15.90 -15.64 22.89
C SER A 296 17.32 -15.18 23.26
N PRO A 297 17.96 -15.74 24.30
CA PRO A 297 19.35 -15.42 24.65
C PRO A 297 20.34 -15.73 23.52
N LEU A 298 21.42 -14.95 23.40
CA LEU A 298 22.43 -15.11 22.34
C LEU A 298 23.03 -16.53 22.26
N GLU A 299 23.20 -17.23 23.40
CA GLU A 299 23.65 -18.63 23.42
C GLU A 299 22.66 -19.57 22.70
N GLU A 300 21.35 -19.34 22.85
CA GLU A 300 20.31 -20.09 22.15
C GLU A 300 20.20 -19.67 20.67
N GLN A 301 20.37 -18.39 20.37
CA GLN A 301 20.45 -17.89 18.99
C GLN A 301 21.59 -18.57 18.22
N ILE A 302 22.80 -18.62 18.80
CA ILE A 302 23.97 -19.29 18.21
C ILE A 302 23.75 -20.81 18.10
N ARG A 303 23.20 -21.46 19.14
CA ARG A 303 22.90 -22.90 19.13
C ARG A 303 21.97 -23.27 17.97
N ILE A 304 20.87 -22.54 17.81
CA ILE A 304 19.83 -22.84 16.82
C ILE A 304 20.26 -22.38 15.43
N GLY A 305 20.91 -21.22 15.30
CA GLY A 305 21.43 -20.73 14.01
C GLY A 305 22.42 -21.71 13.38
N ASN A 306 23.41 -22.17 14.15
CA ASN A 306 24.37 -23.19 13.70
C ASN A 306 23.68 -24.49 13.24
N PHE A 307 22.64 -24.94 13.95
CA PHE A 307 21.84 -26.11 13.54
C PHE A 307 21.08 -25.85 12.24
N CYS A 308 20.39 -24.70 12.13
CA CYS A 308 19.60 -24.34 10.96
C CYS A 308 20.48 -24.23 9.70
N HIS A 309 21.59 -23.50 9.79
CA HIS A 309 22.59 -23.39 8.72
C HIS A 309 23.08 -24.77 8.26
N ALA A 310 23.50 -25.63 9.21
CA ALA A 310 24.00 -26.98 8.91
C ALA A 310 22.93 -27.94 8.34
N GLN A 311 21.64 -27.63 8.47
CA GLN A 311 20.53 -28.42 7.90
C GLN A 311 19.85 -27.76 6.70
N GLY A 312 20.33 -26.60 6.21
CA GLY A 312 19.70 -25.85 5.12
C GLY A 312 18.30 -25.31 5.47
N ILE A 313 18.09 -24.96 6.73
CA ILE A 313 16.88 -24.29 7.23
C ILE A 313 17.17 -22.79 7.29
N TYR A 314 16.31 -21.96 6.70
CA TYR A 314 16.49 -20.51 6.72
C TYR A 314 16.27 -19.96 8.13
N PHE A 315 17.18 -19.11 8.61
CA PHE A 315 17.23 -18.65 9.99
C PHE A 315 17.13 -17.12 10.07
N ILE A 316 16.31 -16.63 11.00
CA ILE A 316 16.09 -15.21 11.26
C ILE A 316 16.09 -14.99 12.78
N VAL A 317 16.78 -13.95 13.24
CA VAL A 317 16.60 -13.37 14.59
C VAL A 317 15.91 -12.02 14.44
N ALA A 318 14.98 -11.70 15.33
CA ALA A 318 14.29 -10.42 15.35
C ALA A 318 13.93 -10.01 16.80
N ASP A 319 14.69 -9.09 17.38
CA ASP A 319 14.53 -8.64 18.76
C ASP A 319 14.15 -7.14 18.81
N ALA A 320 13.28 -6.76 19.75
CA ALA A 320 12.96 -5.37 20.07
C ALA A 320 13.15 -5.12 21.57
N LYS A 321 13.79 -4.01 21.95
CA LYS A 321 14.11 -3.61 23.34
C LYS A 321 14.00 -2.09 23.46
N GLY A 322 13.00 -1.61 24.19
CA GLY A 322 12.66 -0.19 24.29
C GLY A 322 12.42 0.43 22.92
N LEU A 323 13.22 1.46 22.61
CA LEU A 323 13.20 2.18 21.34
C LEU A 323 14.11 1.59 20.25
N ALA A 324 14.81 0.48 20.53
CA ALA A 324 15.75 -0.15 19.60
C ALA A 324 15.29 -1.56 19.19
N GLY A 325 15.81 -2.03 18.06
CA GLY A 325 15.60 -3.39 17.56
C GLY A 325 16.75 -3.87 16.68
N GLN A 326 16.87 -5.18 16.56
CA GLN A 326 17.84 -5.83 15.69
C GLN A 326 17.19 -6.95 14.87
N LEU A 327 17.69 -7.16 13.66
CA LEU A 327 17.44 -8.34 12.86
C LEU A 327 18.74 -8.94 12.35
N PHE A 328 18.77 -10.26 12.24
CA PHE A 328 19.81 -11.03 11.56
C PHE A 328 19.17 -12.05 10.63
N CYS A 329 19.70 -12.24 9.44
CA CYS A 329 19.26 -13.25 8.47
C CYS A 329 20.41 -14.15 8.01
N ASP A 330 20.17 -15.46 8.00
CA ASP A 330 21.06 -16.47 7.44
C ASP A 330 20.24 -17.47 6.61
N PHE A 331 20.35 -17.37 5.29
CA PHE A 331 19.67 -18.26 4.33
C PHE A 331 20.61 -19.32 3.74
N GLY A 332 21.77 -19.55 4.38
CA GLY A 332 22.81 -20.49 3.96
C GLY A 332 23.72 -19.95 2.84
N GLU A 333 24.86 -20.62 2.62
CA GLU A 333 25.91 -20.21 1.68
C GLU A 333 25.45 -20.06 0.21
N HIS A 334 24.31 -20.66 -0.17
CA HIS A 334 23.87 -20.83 -1.57
C HIS A 334 22.38 -20.46 -1.77
N PHE A 335 21.96 -19.29 -1.27
CA PHE A 335 20.61 -18.77 -1.53
C PHE A 335 20.45 -18.26 -2.98
N ILE A 336 19.27 -18.48 -3.59
CA ILE A 336 18.98 -18.06 -4.97
C ILE A 336 17.81 -17.06 -4.98
N VAL A 337 18.13 -15.80 -5.23
CA VAL A 337 17.14 -14.78 -5.63
C VAL A 337 16.80 -14.99 -7.10
N ASN A 338 15.53 -15.22 -7.40
CA ASN A 338 15.03 -15.45 -8.77
C ASN A 338 14.65 -14.13 -9.44
N ASP A 339 14.27 -13.14 -8.63
CA ASP A 339 13.64 -11.88 -9.05
C ASP A 339 13.98 -10.83 -7.97
N PRO A 340 15.11 -10.11 -8.08
CA PRO A 340 15.57 -9.17 -7.05
C PRO A 340 14.82 -7.82 -7.06
N ALA A 341 14.24 -7.41 -8.19
CA ALA A 341 13.72 -6.06 -8.41
C ALA A 341 12.22 -5.91 -8.09
N GLU A 342 11.74 -4.67 -8.01
CA GLU A 342 10.30 -4.37 -7.93
C GLU A 342 9.59 -4.26 -9.28
N GLY A 343 10.32 -3.79 -10.30
CA GLY A 343 9.75 -3.40 -11.59
C GLY A 343 9.35 -4.58 -12.48
N GLU A 344 8.40 -4.33 -13.38
CA GLU A 344 8.24 -5.17 -14.57
C GLU A 344 9.42 -4.95 -15.54
N PRO A 345 9.79 -5.95 -16.35
CA PRO A 345 10.89 -5.85 -17.30
C PRO A 345 10.92 -4.59 -18.16
N VAL A 346 12.05 -3.88 -18.13
CA VAL A 346 12.29 -2.73 -19.01
C VAL A 346 12.35 -3.21 -20.46
N CYS A 347 11.47 -2.67 -21.29
CA CYS A 347 11.38 -2.97 -22.72
C CYS A 347 11.75 -1.73 -23.54
N ALA A 348 12.51 -1.88 -24.63
CA ALA A 348 12.89 -0.77 -25.50
C ALA A 348 12.82 -1.12 -26.99
N ALA A 349 12.33 -0.19 -27.82
CA ALA A 349 12.33 -0.35 -29.27
C ALA A 349 13.75 -0.13 -29.85
N VAL A 350 14.22 -1.04 -30.70
CA VAL A 350 15.52 -0.92 -31.38
C VAL A 350 15.38 0.04 -32.56
N LYS A 351 16.14 1.14 -32.54
CA LYS A 351 16.31 2.03 -33.69
C LYS A 351 17.39 1.55 -34.65
N HIS A 352 18.48 0.99 -34.10
CA HIS A 352 19.64 0.52 -34.85
C HIS A 352 20.52 -0.41 -33.98
N ILE A 353 21.21 -1.36 -34.60
CA ILE A 353 22.30 -2.14 -33.97
C ILE A 353 23.53 -2.07 -34.86
N SER A 354 24.69 -1.70 -34.32
CA SER A 354 25.95 -1.73 -35.07
C SER A 354 26.60 -3.12 -35.02
N LYS A 355 27.19 -3.56 -36.14
CA LYS A 355 28.02 -4.78 -36.20
C LYS A 355 29.46 -4.53 -35.68
N GLY A 356 29.58 -3.74 -34.61
CA GLY A 356 30.84 -3.43 -33.94
C GLY A 356 31.25 -4.51 -32.93
N ASN A 357 32.42 -4.33 -32.31
CA ASN A 357 32.80 -5.04 -31.10
C ASN A 357 33.37 -4.01 -30.09
N PRO A 358 32.64 -3.64 -29.02
CA PRO A 358 31.27 -4.07 -28.73
C PRO A 358 30.26 -3.60 -29.79
N GLY A 359 29.16 -4.33 -29.93
CA GLY A 359 28.00 -3.89 -30.73
C GLY A 359 27.27 -2.76 -30.00
N ILE A 360 26.79 -1.76 -30.74
CA ILE A 360 26.09 -0.60 -30.17
C ILE A 360 24.62 -0.68 -30.55
N VAL A 361 23.76 -0.92 -29.57
CA VAL A 361 22.31 -0.80 -29.69
C VAL A 361 21.91 0.66 -29.48
N THR A 362 21.14 1.22 -30.40
CA THR A 362 20.51 2.53 -30.26
C THR A 362 19.02 2.30 -30.06
N CYS A 363 18.49 2.67 -28.90
CA CYS A 363 17.05 2.62 -28.63
C CYS A 363 16.32 3.83 -29.24
N VAL A 364 15.01 3.72 -29.43
CA VAL A 364 14.14 4.90 -29.56
C VAL A 364 13.78 5.39 -28.15
N GLY A 365 13.78 6.71 -27.92
CA GLY A 365 13.29 7.27 -26.66
C GLY A 365 11.76 7.35 -26.66
N MET A 366 11.12 7.05 -25.54
CA MET A 366 9.69 7.32 -25.35
C MET A 366 9.48 8.85 -25.25
N GLU A 367 8.36 9.34 -25.78
CA GLU A 367 8.01 10.76 -25.70
C GLU A 367 7.92 11.20 -24.22
N GLY A 368 8.36 12.43 -23.93
CA GLY A 368 8.53 12.95 -22.57
C GLY A 368 9.76 12.43 -21.79
N SER A 369 10.31 11.27 -22.14
CA SER A 369 11.43 10.64 -21.40
C SER A 369 12.83 10.99 -21.94
N ARG A 370 13.84 11.08 -21.05
CA ARG A 370 15.25 11.26 -21.42
C ARG A 370 16.02 9.93 -21.44
N GLY A 371 15.74 9.09 -22.43
CA GLY A 371 16.55 7.90 -22.75
C GLY A 371 15.90 6.56 -22.35
N HIS A 372 16.72 5.50 -22.35
CA HIS A 372 16.29 4.15 -21.94
C HIS A 372 16.53 3.92 -20.44
N LEU A 373 15.75 3.04 -19.81
CA LEU A 373 15.81 2.80 -18.36
C LEU A 373 16.82 1.72 -17.93
N PHE A 374 17.62 1.17 -18.85
CA PHE A 374 18.67 0.18 -18.55
C PHE A 374 19.86 0.76 -17.76
N SER A 375 20.52 -0.10 -17.00
CA SER A 375 21.72 0.16 -16.18
C SER A 375 22.94 -0.69 -16.63
N ASP A 376 24.14 -0.32 -16.17
CA ASP A 376 25.38 -1.08 -16.44
C ASP A 376 25.31 -2.48 -15.79
N GLY A 377 25.32 -3.54 -16.60
CA GLY A 377 25.27 -4.94 -16.14
C GLY A 377 23.90 -5.62 -16.27
N ASP A 378 22.86 -4.91 -16.73
CA ASP A 378 21.55 -5.51 -17.04
C ASP A 378 21.64 -6.63 -18.08
N LEU A 379 20.78 -7.66 -17.97
CA LEU A 379 20.71 -8.78 -18.90
C LEU A 379 19.53 -8.61 -19.87
N VAL A 380 19.81 -8.62 -21.18
CA VAL A 380 18.79 -8.38 -22.22
C VAL A 380 18.69 -9.51 -23.24
N THR A 381 17.47 -9.79 -23.69
CA THR A 381 17.13 -10.61 -24.85
C THR A 381 16.64 -9.71 -25.99
N PHE A 382 16.69 -10.20 -27.23
CA PHE A 382 16.20 -9.48 -28.40
C PHE A 382 15.03 -10.22 -29.04
N SER A 383 14.17 -9.50 -29.76
CA SER A 383 13.10 -10.11 -30.57
C SER A 383 12.80 -9.25 -31.80
N GLY A 384 12.27 -9.88 -32.86
CA GLY A 384 11.88 -9.17 -34.09
C GLY A 384 13.01 -8.48 -34.86
N VAL A 385 14.29 -8.66 -34.46
CA VAL A 385 15.43 -8.02 -35.12
C VAL A 385 15.64 -8.63 -36.51
N GLU A 386 15.12 -7.96 -37.54
CA GLU A 386 15.37 -8.32 -38.93
C GLU A 386 16.84 -8.07 -39.31
N GLY A 387 17.40 -8.91 -40.18
CA GLY A 387 18.77 -8.73 -40.72
C GLY A 387 19.91 -9.04 -39.74
N MET A 388 19.60 -9.26 -38.46
CA MET A 388 20.47 -9.88 -37.44
C MET A 388 19.67 -10.92 -36.62
N THR A 389 18.96 -11.81 -37.31
CA THR A 389 18.00 -12.75 -36.71
C THR A 389 18.60 -13.66 -35.65
N GLU A 390 19.91 -13.91 -35.71
CA GLU A 390 20.70 -14.66 -34.73
C GLU A 390 20.61 -14.08 -33.30
N LEU A 391 20.22 -12.81 -33.13
CA LEU A 391 20.01 -12.18 -31.82
C LEU A 391 18.67 -12.56 -31.18
N ASN A 392 17.65 -12.95 -31.97
CA ASN A 392 16.29 -13.15 -31.48
C ASN A 392 16.11 -14.43 -30.65
N ASP A 393 17.02 -15.39 -30.79
CA ASP A 393 17.00 -16.69 -30.14
C ASP A 393 18.20 -16.88 -29.17
N GLN A 394 18.84 -15.78 -28.74
CA GLN A 394 20.01 -15.81 -27.83
C GLN A 394 19.63 -15.77 -26.34
N GLU A 395 20.45 -16.44 -25.53
CA GLU A 395 20.42 -16.32 -24.07
C GLU A 395 20.74 -14.88 -23.62
N PRO A 396 20.24 -14.42 -22.44
CA PRO A 396 20.36 -13.02 -22.04
C PRO A 396 21.81 -12.48 -22.00
N VAL A 397 22.03 -11.34 -22.66
CA VAL A 397 23.35 -10.73 -22.87
C VAL A 397 23.53 -9.52 -21.95
N PRO A 398 24.66 -9.36 -21.24
CA PRO A 398 24.90 -8.20 -20.40
C PRO A 398 25.14 -6.92 -21.21
N VAL A 399 24.42 -5.84 -20.90
CA VAL A 399 24.57 -4.53 -21.54
C VAL A 399 25.45 -3.56 -20.75
N ARG A 400 25.91 -2.53 -21.47
CA ARG A 400 26.60 -1.37 -20.90
C ARG A 400 26.00 -0.09 -21.46
N VAL A 401 25.65 0.83 -20.57
CA VAL A 401 25.05 2.12 -20.87
C VAL A 401 26.11 3.08 -21.43
N MET A 402 25.84 3.59 -22.62
CA MET A 402 26.67 4.61 -23.28
C MET A 402 26.01 5.98 -23.10
N GLY A 403 26.43 6.72 -22.08
CA GLY A 403 25.94 8.09 -21.83
C GLY A 403 26.26 9.06 -22.97
N GLU A 404 25.59 10.21 -22.99
CA GLU A 404 25.87 11.28 -23.96
C GLU A 404 27.35 11.72 -23.92
N PRO A 405 27.98 12.04 -25.07
CA PRO A 405 29.38 12.42 -25.12
C PRO A 405 29.62 13.72 -24.34
N PRO A 406 30.41 13.70 -23.25
CA PRO A 406 30.51 14.84 -22.34
C PRO A 406 31.26 16.01 -22.98
N GLY A 407 30.66 17.20 -22.89
CA GLY A 407 31.27 18.46 -23.32
C GLY A 407 32.42 18.90 -22.41
N ASN A 408 33.62 18.37 -22.67
CA ASN A 408 34.94 18.81 -22.18
C ASN A 408 35.14 18.79 -20.64
N PRO A 409 35.97 17.89 -20.08
CA PRO A 409 35.97 17.60 -18.64
C PRO A 409 36.62 18.68 -17.77
N GLY A 410 35.84 19.25 -16.85
CA GLY A 410 36.33 19.77 -15.57
C GLY A 410 36.52 18.61 -14.58
N ALA A 411 37.56 18.65 -13.74
CA ALA A 411 37.99 17.48 -12.98
C ALA A 411 37.21 17.24 -11.67
N GLY A 412 37.00 15.97 -11.33
CA GLY A 412 36.97 15.51 -9.93
C GLY A 412 35.69 14.87 -9.41
N SER A 413 35.55 13.55 -9.55
CA SER A 413 34.79 12.68 -8.63
C SER A 413 35.32 11.25 -8.74
N PRO A 414 35.43 10.48 -7.63
CA PRO A 414 35.99 9.13 -7.64
C PRO A 414 34.96 8.09 -8.09
N ALA A 415 35.44 7.00 -8.70
CA ALA A 415 34.60 5.86 -9.05
C ALA A 415 34.23 5.02 -7.81
N PRO A 416 33.07 4.35 -7.78
CA PRO A 416 32.75 3.38 -6.73
C PRO A 416 33.76 2.22 -6.77
N ALA A 417 34.31 1.87 -5.62
CA ALA A 417 35.21 0.73 -5.50
C ALA A 417 34.42 -0.58 -5.69
N LYS A 418 34.93 -1.49 -6.52
CA LYS A 418 34.39 -2.85 -6.60
C LYS A 418 34.72 -3.60 -5.32
N GLY A 419 33.78 -3.61 -4.38
CA GLY A 419 33.80 -4.54 -3.26
C GLY A 419 33.67 -5.97 -3.77
N THR A 420 34.77 -6.72 -3.78
CA THR A 420 34.72 -8.18 -3.84
C THR A 420 34.47 -8.68 -2.43
N GLY A 421 33.22 -9.02 -2.13
CA GLY A 421 32.84 -9.67 -0.88
C GLY A 421 33.37 -11.09 -0.82
N GLU A 422 34.59 -11.26 -0.30
CA GLU A 422 34.96 -12.54 0.30
C GLU A 422 34.07 -12.73 1.54
N SER A 423 33.29 -13.81 1.58
CA SER A 423 32.48 -14.12 2.74
C SER A 423 33.40 -14.47 3.92
N LEU A 424 33.62 -13.48 4.78
CA LEU A 424 34.32 -13.65 6.05
C LEU A 424 33.39 -14.36 7.03
N SER A 425 33.26 -15.68 6.85
CA SER A 425 32.87 -16.57 7.94
C SER A 425 33.82 -16.32 9.11
N CYS A 426 33.35 -15.61 10.14
CA CYS A 426 34.11 -15.31 11.34
C CYS A 426 33.85 -16.40 12.39
N PRO A 427 34.68 -17.46 12.49
CA PRO A 427 34.56 -18.39 13.60
C PRO A 427 34.98 -17.66 14.88
N PHE A 428 34.00 -17.23 15.68
CA PHE A 428 34.25 -16.89 17.06
C PHE A 428 34.91 -18.10 17.76
N PRO A 429 36.14 -17.98 18.29
CA PRO A 429 36.72 -19.06 19.06
C PRO A 429 35.83 -19.26 20.31
N PRO A 430 35.43 -20.51 20.67
CA PRO A 430 34.47 -20.79 21.73
C PRO A 430 35.09 -20.65 23.14
N SER A 431 35.84 -19.57 23.38
CA SER A 431 36.76 -19.41 24.50
C SER A 431 36.79 -17.99 25.07
N GLN A 432 35.64 -17.29 25.06
CA GLN A 432 35.28 -16.20 25.98
C GLN A 432 33.82 -15.75 25.74
N LEU A 433 32.86 -16.53 26.24
CA LEU A 433 31.53 -15.97 26.54
C LEU A 433 31.68 -15.05 27.78
N PRO A 434 31.11 -13.83 27.78
CA PRO A 434 31.02 -13.04 29.00
C PRO A 434 30.16 -13.77 30.04
N PRO A 435 30.38 -13.55 31.35
CA PRO A 435 29.56 -14.15 32.39
C PRO A 435 28.09 -13.70 32.24
N PRO A 436 27.09 -14.57 32.49
CA PRO A 436 25.69 -14.23 32.29
C PRO A 436 25.28 -13.05 33.17
N CYS A 437 24.88 -11.94 32.53
CA CYS A 437 24.45 -10.74 33.24
C CYS A 437 23.13 -11.01 33.98
N PRO A 438 23.00 -10.55 35.24
CA PRO A 438 21.79 -10.77 36.04
C PRO A 438 20.66 -9.81 35.60
N GLY A 439 19.90 -10.22 34.58
CA GLY A 439 18.75 -9.47 34.06
C GLY A 439 19.11 -8.39 33.03
N LEU A 440 18.07 -7.74 32.50
CA LEU A 440 18.19 -6.47 31.77
C LEU A 440 18.39 -5.31 32.78
N PRO A 441 19.03 -4.20 32.38
CA PRO A 441 19.07 -2.96 33.16
C PRO A 441 17.67 -2.49 33.56
N SER A 442 17.52 -1.84 34.71
CA SER A 442 16.21 -1.33 35.17
C SER A 442 15.76 -0.10 34.36
N PRO A 443 14.43 0.18 34.26
CA PRO A 443 13.89 1.38 33.60
C PRO A 443 14.56 2.69 34.03
N LEU A 444 14.86 3.57 33.07
CA LEU A 444 15.71 4.78 33.19
C LEU A 444 17.16 4.58 33.68
N CYS A 445 17.43 3.45 34.32
CA CYS A 445 18.73 2.90 34.70
C CYS A 445 19.57 3.80 35.65
N PRO A 446 19.67 3.47 36.94
CA PRO A 446 20.63 4.10 37.84
C PRO A 446 22.03 4.06 37.22
N GLN A 447 22.79 5.15 37.34
CA GLN A 447 24.08 5.36 36.66
C GLN A 447 24.98 4.11 36.68
N ALA A 448 25.05 3.40 37.80
CA ALA A 448 25.85 2.19 37.98
C ALA A 448 25.55 1.08 36.95
N ASP A 449 24.29 0.87 36.56
CA ASP A 449 23.93 -0.17 35.60
C ASP A 449 24.10 0.29 34.14
N ALA A 450 23.99 1.60 33.87
CA ALA A 450 24.26 2.17 32.55
C ALA A 450 25.77 2.16 32.25
N GLU A 451 26.61 2.55 33.22
CA GLU A 451 28.06 2.43 33.10
C GLU A 451 28.50 0.96 33.04
N ARG A 452 27.80 -0.01 33.67
CA ARG A 452 28.07 -1.45 33.49
C ARG A 452 27.80 -1.94 32.06
N VAL A 453 26.73 -1.45 31.41
CA VAL A 453 26.48 -1.76 29.98
C VAL A 453 27.58 -1.13 29.11
N LEU A 454 28.04 0.07 29.46
CA LEU A 454 29.13 0.75 28.77
C LEU A 454 30.49 0.07 28.96
N GLU A 455 30.82 -0.42 30.17
CA GLU A 455 32.01 -1.24 30.46
C GLU A 455 32.00 -2.52 29.61
N LEU A 456 30.84 -3.18 29.48
CA LEU A 456 30.67 -4.35 28.62
C LEU A 456 30.85 -4.00 27.14
N ALA A 457 30.25 -2.91 26.66
CA ALA A 457 30.41 -2.44 25.28
C ALA A 457 31.88 -2.08 24.97
N TRP A 458 32.59 -1.40 25.87
CA TRP A 458 34.02 -1.14 25.76
C TRP A 458 34.86 -2.42 25.77
N SER A 459 34.45 -3.47 26.50
CA SER A 459 35.14 -4.78 26.49
C SER A 459 35.00 -5.54 25.17
N LEU A 460 33.96 -5.22 24.38
CA LEU A 460 33.69 -5.81 23.06
C LEU A 460 34.19 -4.93 21.90
N ALA A 461 34.47 -3.64 22.15
CA ALA A 461 34.88 -2.68 21.14
C ALA A 461 36.25 -3.02 20.53
N MET A 462 36.25 -3.46 19.27
CA MET A 462 37.49 -3.89 18.57
C MET A 462 38.45 -2.74 18.23
N GLN A 463 38.03 -1.47 18.33
CA GLN A 463 38.88 -0.29 18.13
C GLN A 463 38.69 0.77 19.24
N PRO A 464 39.78 1.27 19.85
CA PRO A 464 39.70 2.36 20.82
C PRO A 464 39.14 3.65 20.19
N GLY A 465 38.12 4.24 20.82
CA GLY A 465 37.51 5.50 20.36
C GLY A 465 36.42 5.36 19.29
N ALA A 466 35.96 4.14 18.97
CA ALA A 466 34.93 3.88 17.97
C ALA A 466 33.51 3.66 18.55
N LEU A 467 33.33 3.79 19.88
CA LEU A 467 32.07 3.58 20.57
C LEU A 467 31.39 4.93 20.87
N ASP A 468 30.13 5.06 20.48
CA ASP A 468 29.27 6.16 20.94
C ASP A 468 28.70 5.82 22.32
N GLU A 469 29.25 6.44 23.36
CA GLU A 469 28.84 6.14 24.73
C GLU A 469 27.42 6.63 25.05
N ASP A 470 26.95 7.68 24.39
CA ASP A 470 25.65 8.28 24.70
C ASP A 470 24.51 7.48 24.07
N VAL A 471 24.72 6.91 22.87
CA VAL A 471 23.84 5.87 22.29
C VAL A 471 23.80 4.63 23.20
N VAL A 472 24.93 4.18 23.76
CA VAL A 472 24.97 3.03 24.68
C VAL A 472 24.22 3.31 25.99
N ARG A 473 24.40 4.49 26.59
CA ARG A 473 23.65 4.91 27.79
C ARG A 473 22.15 5.07 27.50
N ALA A 474 21.78 5.63 26.35
CA ALA A 474 20.39 5.79 25.93
C ALA A 474 19.70 4.45 25.60
N PHE A 475 20.42 3.49 25.02
CA PHE A 475 19.94 2.12 24.87
C PHE A 475 19.74 1.44 26.24
N ALA A 476 20.72 1.55 27.15
CA ALA A 476 20.65 0.94 28.46
C ALA A 476 19.41 1.40 29.25
N SER A 477 19.11 2.71 29.28
CA SER A 477 17.99 3.29 30.02
C SER A 477 16.61 2.86 29.52
N VAL A 478 16.47 2.50 28.24
CA VAL A 478 15.21 2.00 27.65
C VAL A 478 15.14 0.48 27.47
N SER A 479 16.24 -0.25 27.70
CA SER A 479 16.36 -1.66 27.33
C SER A 479 15.39 -2.64 28.02
N ALA A 480 14.86 -2.28 29.20
CA ALA A 480 13.77 -3.02 29.87
C ALA A 480 12.36 -2.57 29.44
N GLY A 481 12.25 -1.55 28.59
CA GLY A 481 11.01 -1.19 27.93
C GLY A 481 10.61 -2.23 26.87
N ASP A 482 9.31 -2.39 26.71
CA ASP A 482 8.70 -3.16 25.62
C ASP A 482 7.71 -2.20 24.92
N LEU A 483 7.94 -1.89 23.63
CA LEU A 483 7.13 -0.91 22.86
C LEU A 483 6.50 -1.55 21.61
N CYS A 484 5.16 -1.55 21.54
CA CYS A 484 4.45 -2.16 20.42
C CYS A 484 4.74 -1.54 19.04
N PRO A 485 5.06 -0.23 18.88
CA PRO A 485 5.44 0.32 17.58
C PRO A 485 6.76 -0.25 17.05
N VAL A 486 7.77 -0.42 17.92
CA VAL A 486 9.06 -1.02 17.56
C VAL A 486 8.89 -2.51 17.25
N ALA A 487 8.12 -3.23 18.08
CA ALA A 487 7.76 -4.62 17.82
C ALA A 487 6.99 -4.79 16.48
N ALA A 488 6.16 -3.81 16.10
CA ALA A 488 5.46 -3.79 14.81
C ALA A 488 6.43 -3.60 13.64
N VAL A 489 7.40 -2.67 13.73
CA VAL A 489 8.44 -2.48 12.70
C VAL A 489 9.33 -3.72 12.56
N VAL A 490 9.96 -4.16 13.66
CA VAL A 490 10.89 -5.29 13.68
C VAL A 490 10.19 -6.57 13.20
N GLY A 491 8.99 -6.86 13.71
CA GLY A 491 8.22 -8.03 13.32
C GLY A 491 7.69 -7.98 11.88
N ALA A 492 7.44 -6.78 11.34
CA ALA A 492 7.06 -6.60 9.94
C ALA A 492 8.23 -6.87 8.98
N VAL A 493 9.42 -6.36 9.29
CA VAL A 493 10.62 -6.64 8.48
C VAL A 493 10.99 -8.12 8.56
N ALA A 494 11.01 -8.72 9.75
CA ALA A 494 11.32 -10.14 9.92
C ALA A 494 10.34 -11.07 9.19
N ALA A 495 9.04 -10.73 9.16
CA ALA A 495 8.07 -11.44 8.35
C ALA A 495 8.29 -11.24 6.83
N GLN A 496 8.76 -10.07 6.39
CA GLN A 496 9.13 -9.87 5.00
C GLN A 496 10.37 -10.68 4.62
N GLU A 497 11.42 -10.69 5.45
CA GLU A 497 12.62 -11.50 5.21
C GLU A 497 12.29 -13.00 5.17
N ALA A 498 11.38 -13.48 6.03
CA ALA A 498 10.85 -14.85 5.94
C ALA A 498 10.12 -15.10 4.61
N LEU A 499 9.35 -14.14 4.10
CA LEU A 499 8.73 -14.24 2.77
C LEU A 499 9.78 -14.19 1.64
N LYS A 500 10.86 -13.40 1.75
CA LYS A 500 11.97 -13.42 0.78
C LYS A 500 12.63 -14.79 0.74
N ALA A 501 12.95 -15.37 1.90
CA ALA A 501 13.51 -16.72 2.04
C ALA A 501 12.62 -17.80 1.38
N ILE A 502 11.30 -17.75 1.63
CA ILE A 502 10.32 -18.70 1.08
C ILE A 502 10.14 -18.54 -0.43
N THR A 503 10.09 -17.29 -0.92
CA THR A 503 9.64 -16.99 -2.29
C THR A 503 10.78 -16.74 -3.27
N GLY A 504 12.00 -16.48 -2.79
CA GLY A 504 13.15 -16.09 -3.62
C GLY A 504 12.89 -14.84 -4.47
N LYS A 505 12.05 -13.93 -3.98
CA LYS A 505 11.66 -12.64 -4.57
C LYS A 505 12.18 -11.53 -3.65
N PHE A 506 12.70 -10.45 -4.25
CA PHE A 506 13.46 -9.38 -3.61
C PHE A 506 14.81 -9.82 -3.02
N LEU A 507 15.67 -8.85 -2.69
CA LEU A 507 17.00 -9.08 -2.11
C LEU A 507 16.90 -9.27 -0.58
N PRO A 508 17.40 -10.38 -0.01
CA PRO A 508 17.53 -10.55 1.44
C PRO A 508 18.36 -9.45 2.12
N LEU A 509 18.11 -9.27 3.42
CA LEU A 509 19.06 -8.62 4.32
C LEU A 509 20.35 -9.46 4.43
N ASP A 510 21.50 -8.85 4.09
CA ASP A 510 22.83 -9.49 4.15
C ASP A 510 23.76 -8.66 5.06
N GLN A 511 23.84 -8.90 6.38
CA GLN A 511 23.09 -9.90 7.18
C GLN A 511 22.39 -9.29 8.40
N TRP A 512 22.83 -8.11 8.84
CA TRP A 512 22.38 -7.46 10.08
C TRP A 512 21.69 -6.14 9.78
N LEU A 513 20.58 -5.89 10.45
CA LEU A 513 19.91 -4.60 10.50
C LEU A 513 19.74 -4.19 11.95
N TYR A 514 20.23 -3.01 12.29
CA TYR A 514 19.91 -2.34 13.55
C TYR A 514 18.96 -1.18 13.25
N PHE A 515 17.96 -1.02 14.10
CA PHE A 515 16.96 0.04 14.02
C PHE A 515 16.83 0.68 15.39
N ASP A 516 16.70 2.00 15.43
CA ASP A 516 16.33 2.72 16.64
C ASP A 516 15.43 3.92 16.34
N ALA A 517 14.80 4.43 17.39
CA ALA A 517 14.04 5.68 17.39
C ALA A 517 14.38 6.48 18.66
N LEU A 518 15.67 6.59 19.00
CA LEU A 518 16.14 7.26 20.21
C LEU A 518 15.81 8.76 20.25
N GLU A 519 15.36 9.38 19.14
CA GLU A 519 14.85 10.76 19.17
C GLU A 519 13.48 10.89 19.86
N CYS A 520 12.83 9.77 20.21
CA CYS A 520 11.74 9.78 21.18
C CYS A 520 12.23 10.12 22.61
N LEU A 521 13.53 10.07 22.90
CA LEU A 521 14.13 10.45 24.19
C LEU A 521 14.62 11.90 24.25
N THR A 522 14.95 12.51 23.11
CA THR A 522 15.44 13.91 23.04
C THR A 522 14.33 14.94 23.24
N VAL A 523 13.08 14.50 23.34
CA VAL A 523 11.91 15.34 23.62
C VAL A 523 11.97 15.88 25.05
N GLU A 524 11.74 17.19 25.23
CA GLU A 524 11.92 17.93 26.50
C GLU A 524 11.17 17.34 27.71
N GLY A 525 10.03 16.66 27.48
CA GLY A 525 9.29 15.98 28.54
C GLY A 525 9.90 14.65 28.99
N VAL A 526 10.68 13.98 28.13
CA VAL A 526 11.34 12.70 28.42
C VAL A 526 12.69 12.92 29.12
N THR A 527 13.43 13.97 28.73
CA THR A 527 14.70 14.35 29.37
C THR A 527 14.56 14.84 30.82
N GLN A 528 13.33 15.01 31.31
CA GLN A 528 13.00 15.42 32.69
C GLN A 528 12.46 14.27 33.57
N LEU A 529 12.28 13.06 33.03
CA LEU A 529 11.75 11.92 33.78
C LEU A 529 12.72 11.42 34.86
N THR A 530 12.17 10.90 35.95
CA THR A 530 12.92 10.27 37.04
C THR A 530 12.66 8.77 37.11
N GLU A 531 13.54 8.03 37.80
CA GLU A 531 13.34 6.60 38.07
C GLU A 531 11.95 6.31 38.68
N GLU A 532 11.43 7.21 39.53
CA GLU A 532 10.12 7.06 40.17
C GLU A 532 8.96 7.11 39.16
N ASP A 533 9.06 7.92 38.10
CA ASP A 533 8.03 8.04 37.06
C ASP A 533 7.87 6.74 36.26
N CYS A 534 8.97 6.04 36.02
CA CYS A 534 9.06 4.81 35.22
C CYS A 534 8.91 3.50 36.02
N VAL A 535 8.66 3.58 37.34
CA VAL A 535 8.34 2.40 38.17
C VAL A 535 7.09 1.67 37.63
N PRO A 536 7.14 0.33 37.39
CA PRO A 536 5.99 -0.48 37.00
C PRO A 536 4.81 -0.34 37.97
N ARG A 537 3.59 -0.27 37.43
CA ARG A 537 2.36 0.01 38.20
C ARG A 537 1.44 -1.21 38.32
N GLY A 538 1.86 -2.37 37.84
CA GLY A 538 1.00 -3.56 37.69
C GLY A 538 0.01 -3.40 36.52
N SER A 539 0.30 -2.49 35.60
CA SER A 539 -0.55 -2.15 34.47
C SER A 539 -0.18 -2.98 33.24
N ARG A 540 -1.11 -3.10 32.28
CA ARG A 540 -0.77 -3.66 30.96
C ARG A 540 0.33 -2.84 30.27
N TYR A 541 0.37 -1.53 30.54
CA TYR A 541 1.30 -0.59 29.91
C TYR A 541 2.67 -0.49 30.61
N ASP A 542 3.00 -1.34 31.59
CA ASP A 542 4.23 -1.22 32.38
C ASP A 542 5.51 -1.17 31.50
N GLY A 543 5.54 -1.88 30.37
CA GLY A 543 6.65 -1.83 29.40
C GLY A 543 6.78 -0.51 28.62
N GLN A 544 5.71 0.29 28.52
CA GLN A 544 5.72 1.63 27.92
C GLN A 544 5.96 2.72 28.99
N ILE A 545 5.44 2.51 30.20
CA ILE A 545 5.76 3.31 31.41
C ILE A 545 7.26 3.26 31.70
N ALA A 546 7.91 2.11 31.48
CA ALA A 546 9.36 1.94 31.62
C ALA A 546 10.23 2.84 30.69
N VAL A 547 9.64 3.44 29.64
CA VAL A 547 10.34 4.34 28.70
C VAL A 547 9.89 5.80 28.86
N PHE A 548 8.59 6.04 29.05
CA PHE A 548 8.01 7.38 29.00
C PHE A 548 7.35 7.86 30.30
N GLY A 549 7.35 7.03 31.35
CA GLY A 549 6.75 7.34 32.65
C GLY A 549 5.22 7.25 32.69
N ALA A 550 4.68 7.13 33.91
CA ALA A 550 3.24 6.97 34.13
C ALA A 550 2.41 8.19 33.70
N ALA A 551 2.96 9.41 33.83
CA ALA A 551 2.26 10.65 33.44
C ALA A 551 2.00 10.73 31.92
N PHE A 552 2.93 10.26 31.09
CA PHE A 552 2.74 10.18 29.64
C PHE A 552 1.70 9.12 29.25
N GLN A 553 1.63 8.01 29.99
CA GLN A 553 0.60 7.00 29.79
C GLN A 553 -0.82 7.55 30.04
N GLU A 554 -0.98 8.44 31.03
CA GLU A 554 -2.24 9.17 31.23
C GLU A 554 -2.52 10.16 30.09
N LEU A 555 -1.50 10.85 29.58
CA LEU A 555 -1.63 11.81 28.48
C LEU A 555 -2.10 11.14 27.18
N LEU A 556 -1.53 9.98 26.84
CA LEU A 556 -2.00 9.10 25.75
C LEU A 556 -3.48 8.69 25.94
N GLY A 557 -3.88 8.39 27.18
CA GLY A 557 -5.25 8.02 27.51
C GLY A 557 -6.27 9.13 27.22
N ARG A 558 -5.88 10.40 27.28
CA ARG A 558 -6.77 11.57 27.12
C ARG A 558 -6.93 12.04 25.67
N GLN A 559 -6.14 11.50 24.74
CA GLN A 559 -6.08 11.94 23.34
C GLN A 559 -7.38 11.69 22.55
N LYS A 560 -7.68 12.58 21.61
CA LYS A 560 -8.79 12.49 20.65
C LYS A 560 -8.28 12.43 19.22
N TYR A 561 -8.55 11.34 18.52
CA TYR A 561 -7.99 11.08 17.19
C TYR A 561 -9.05 10.63 16.18
N LEU A 562 -8.93 11.13 14.94
CA LEU A 562 -9.64 10.61 13.76
C LEU A 562 -8.74 9.62 13.00
N VAL A 563 -9.29 8.48 12.58
CA VAL A 563 -8.56 7.48 11.77
C VAL A 563 -9.47 6.70 10.81
N GLY A 564 -8.93 6.29 9.66
CA GLY A 564 -9.61 5.41 8.69
C GLY A 564 -9.58 3.92 9.08
N ALA A 565 -10.40 3.07 8.45
CA ALA A 565 -10.47 1.63 8.75
C ALA A 565 -9.93 0.71 7.63
N GLY A 566 -9.11 1.26 6.72
CA GLY A 566 -8.39 0.53 5.68
C GLY A 566 -7.24 -0.37 6.20
N ALA A 567 -6.29 -0.71 5.33
CA ALA A 567 -5.16 -1.60 5.67
C ALA A 567 -4.27 -0.98 6.77
N ILE A 568 -3.72 0.20 6.51
CA ILE A 568 -2.93 0.97 7.48
C ILE A 568 -3.77 1.29 8.72
N GLY A 569 -5.05 1.61 8.53
CA GLY A 569 -6.01 1.87 9.61
C GLY A 569 -6.16 0.71 10.59
N CYS A 570 -6.22 -0.54 10.10
CA CYS A 570 -6.27 -1.73 10.96
C CYS A 570 -5.02 -1.89 11.84
N GLU A 571 -3.83 -1.63 11.29
CA GLU A 571 -2.55 -1.73 12.01
C GLU A 571 -2.34 -0.54 12.98
N LEU A 572 -2.73 0.68 12.59
CA LEU A 572 -2.78 1.85 13.47
C LEU A 572 -3.73 1.61 14.65
N LEU A 573 -4.97 1.17 14.39
CA LEU A 573 -5.95 0.87 15.44
C LEU A 573 -5.48 -0.23 16.40
N LYS A 574 -4.76 -1.24 15.89
CA LYS A 574 -4.09 -2.27 16.70
C LYS A 574 -3.00 -1.65 17.59
N ASN A 575 -2.11 -0.82 17.03
CA ASN A 575 -1.07 -0.12 17.81
C ASN A 575 -1.69 0.82 18.84
N PHE A 576 -2.65 1.67 18.48
CA PHE A 576 -3.36 2.59 19.38
C PHE A 576 -4.01 1.86 20.55
N ALA A 577 -4.63 0.69 20.29
CA ALA A 577 -5.20 -0.15 21.33
C ALA A 577 -4.15 -0.75 22.28
N MET A 578 -2.95 -1.05 21.81
CA MET A 578 -1.83 -1.54 22.62
C MET A 578 -1.16 -0.41 23.42
N MET A 579 -0.95 0.76 22.81
CA MET A 579 -0.37 1.97 23.41
C MET A 579 -1.27 2.62 24.48
N GLY A 580 -2.58 2.31 24.47
CA GLY A 580 -3.55 2.95 25.36
C GLY A 580 -4.01 4.34 24.91
N LEU A 581 -3.93 4.63 23.61
CA LEU A 581 -4.47 5.88 23.05
C LEU A 581 -6.00 5.93 23.27
N ALA A 582 -6.52 7.07 23.74
CA ALA A 582 -7.94 7.25 24.09
C ALA A 582 -8.49 6.25 25.14
N ALA A 583 -7.63 5.61 25.94
CA ALA A 583 -8.02 4.66 27.00
C ALA A 583 -8.35 5.30 28.36
N GLY A 584 -8.20 6.62 28.49
CA GLY A 584 -8.40 7.38 29.72
C GLY A 584 -9.74 8.11 29.77
N PRO A 585 -9.96 8.95 30.81
CA PRO A 585 -10.99 9.98 30.77
C PRO A 585 -10.80 10.92 29.58
N GLU A 586 -11.90 11.48 29.06
CA GLU A 586 -11.96 12.52 28.01
C GLU A 586 -11.43 12.17 26.61
N GLY A 587 -10.65 11.11 26.42
CA GLY A 587 -10.24 10.63 25.10
C GLY A 587 -11.39 10.08 24.24
N ASP A 588 -11.23 10.11 22.92
CA ASP A 588 -12.10 9.44 21.94
C ASP A 588 -11.35 9.13 20.63
N LEU A 589 -11.46 7.89 20.16
CA LEU A 589 -10.92 7.44 18.89
C LEU A 589 -12.06 7.32 17.87
N THR A 590 -12.31 8.38 17.11
CA THR A 590 -13.31 8.36 16.04
C THR A 590 -12.75 7.63 14.82
N VAL A 591 -13.40 6.53 14.44
CA VAL A 591 -13.05 5.69 13.28
C VAL A 591 -14.11 5.88 12.22
N THR A 592 -13.74 6.38 11.03
CA THR A 592 -14.68 6.50 9.90
C THR A 592 -14.16 5.81 8.65
N ASP A 593 -15.04 5.06 7.99
CA ASP A 593 -14.80 4.35 6.74
C ASP A 593 -16.18 4.02 6.15
N MET A 594 -16.40 4.40 4.88
CA MET A 594 -17.68 4.22 4.20
C MET A 594 -17.85 2.82 3.59
N ASP A 595 -16.77 2.04 3.46
CA ASP A 595 -16.81 0.74 2.82
C ASP A 595 -17.33 -0.36 3.76
N THR A 596 -17.70 -1.47 3.13
CA THR A 596 -17.87 -2.76 3.81
C THR A 596 -16.63 -3.65 3.64
N VAL A 597 -16.47 -4.64 4.52
CA VAL A 597 -15.39 -5.63 4.46
C VAL A 597 -15.58 -6.53 3.22
N ALA A 598 -14.58 -6.60 2.34
CA ALA A 598 -14.55 -7.50 1.19
C ALA A 598 -13.59 -8.70 1.42
N LEU A 599 -13.75 -9.78 0.66
CA LEU A 599 -12.84 -10.95 0.73
C LEU A 599 -11.37 -10.56 0.49
N SER A 600 -11.14 -9.71 -0.51
CA SER A 600 -9.82 -9.19 -0.91
C SER A 600 -9.18 -8.23 0.10
N ASN A 601 -9.83 -7.97 1.24
CA ASN A 601 -9.30 -7.19 2.35
C ASN A 601 -8.54 -8.08 3.37
N LEU A 602 -8.99 -9.33 3.56
CA LEU A 602 -8.69 -10.09 4.77
C LEU A 602 -7.20 -10.40 4.95
N HIS A 603 -6.42 -10.57 3.87
CA HIS A 603 -4.96 -10.82 3.94
C HIS A 603 -4.12 -9.63 4.45
N ARG A 604 -4.70 -8.44 4.67
CA ARG A 604 -3.97 -7.27 5.20
C ARG A 604 -4.76 -6.36 6.14
N GLN A 605 -5.99 -6.71 6.48
CA GLN A 605 -6.85 -5.95 7.41
C GLN A 605 -7.18 -6.81 8.63
N LEU A 606 -6.20 -6.93 9.54
CA LEU A 606 -6.16 -7.93 10.63
C LEU A 606 -7.35 -7.91 11.61
N LEU A 607 -8.13 -6.83 11.63
CA LEU A 607 -9.27 -6.66 12.53
C LEU A 607 -10.52 -7.43 12.05
N TYR A 608 -10.56 -7.82 10.77
CA TYR A 608 -11.71 -8.44 10.13
C TYR A 608 -11.59 -9.96 10.00
N ARG A 609 -12.71 -10.65 9.82
CA ARG A 609 -12.80 -12.10 9.63
C ARG A 609 -13.72 -12.41 8.45
N SER A 610 -13.68 -13.64 7.93
CA SER A 610 -14.60 -14.06 6.84
C SER A 610 -16.07 -13.94 7.23
N ALA A 611 -16.39 -14.04 8.53
CA ALA A 611 -17.73 -13.81 9.08
C ALA A 611 -18.15 -12.33 9.17
N ASP A 612 -17.27 -11.39 8.78
CA ASP A 612 -17.50 -9.94 8.79
C ASP A 612 -17.68 -9.34 7.39
N ILE A 613 -17.57 -10.14 6.33
CA ILE A 613 -17.78 -9.70 4.94
C ILE A 613 -19.16 -9.02 4.80
N ALA A 614 -19.21 -7.96 4.00
CA ALA A 614 -20.36 -7.06 3.79
C ALA A 614 -20.84 -6.27 5.04
N LYS A 615 -20.14 -6.32 6.18
CA LYS A 615 -20.36 -5.39 7.31
C LYS A 615 -19.53 -4.11 7.14
N PRO A 616 -19.96 -2.95 7.65
CA PRO A 616 -19.18 -1.71 7.58
C PRO A 616 -17.83 -1.82 8.31
N LYS A 617 -16.74 -1.43 7.63
CA LYS A 617 -15.36 -1.61 8.14
C LYS A 617 -15.17 -0.99 9.53
N SER A 618 -15.49 0.29 9.68
CA SER A 618 -15.33 1.07 10.93
C SER A 618 -16.03 0.45 12.14
N VAL A 619 -17.23 -0.12 11.95
CA VAL A 619 -18.01 -0.76 13.00
C VAL A 619 -17.34 -2.05 13.49
N VAL A 620 -16.82 -2.87 12.56
CA VAL A 620 -16.09 -4.09 12.90
C VAL A 620 -14.73 -3.77 13.52
N ALA A 621 -14.03 -2.74 13.01
CA ALA A 621 -12.75 -2.27 13.53
C ALA A 621 -12.86 -1.75 14.97
N ALA A 622 -13.83 -0.86 15.25
CA ALA A 622 -14.12 -0.39 16.60
C ALA A 622 -14.54 -1.54 17.54
N ALA A 623 -15.26 -2.54 17.03
CA ALA A 623 -15.57 -3.75 17.80
C ALA A 623 -14.34 -4.65 18.05
N ALA A 624 -13.32 -4.62 17.19
CA ALA A 624 -12.06 -5.34 17.38
C ALA A 624 -11.14 -4.62 18.40
N VAL A 625 -11.01 -3.29 18.29
CA VAL A 625 -10.29 -2.44 19.25
C VAL A 625 -10.76 -2.69 20.67
N ARG A 626 -12.08 -2.63 20.94
CA ARG A 626 -12.64 -2.90 22.29
C ARG A 626 -12.42 -4.32 22.80
N ARG A 627 -12.12 -5.31 21.92
CA ARG A 627 -11.74 -6.67 22.33
C ARG A 627 -10.25 -6.78 22.71
N MET A 628 -9.39 -6.02 22.03
CA MET A 628 -7.95 -5.92 22.34
C MET A 628 -7.73 -5.09 23.60
N ASN A 629 -8.46 -3.98 23.73
CA ASN A 629 -8.39 -3.09 24.88
C ASN A 629 -9.79 -2.51 25.23
N PRO A 630 -10.44 -3.04 26.29
CA PRO A 630 -11.76 -2.55 26.73
C PRO A 630 -11.78 -1.09 27.18
N ASP A 631 -10.64 -0.55 27.61
CA ASP A 631 -10.53 0.82 28.12
C ASP A 631 -10.63 1.87 27.00
N VAL A 632 -10.30 1.50 25.77
CA VAL A 632 -10.24 2.42 24.62
C VAL A 632 -11.62 2.90 24.21
N ARG A 633 -11.83 4.21 24.37
CA ARG A 633 -13.00 4.92 23.89
C ARG A 633 -12.89 5.06 22.39
N VAL A 634 -13.75 4.36 21.66
CA VAL A 634 -13.74 4.32 20.19
C VAL A 634 -15.15 4.50 19.66
N THR A 635 -15.30 5.38 18.67
CA THR A 635 -16.57 5.82 18.09
C THR A 635 -16.59 5.50 16.60
N ALA A 636 -17.54 4.67 16.15
CA ALA A 636 -17.60 4.23 14.74
C ALA A 636 -18.54 5.10 13.91
N ARG A 637 -18.07 5.53 12.74
CA ARG A 637 -18.77 6.36 11.74
C ARG A 637 -18.68 5.70 10.36
N GLN A 638 -19.66 5.94 9.49
CA GLN A 638 -19.74 5.34 8.15
C GLN A 638 -19.74 6.41 7.05
N ASP A 639 -19.27 7.60 7.42
CA ASP A 639 -19.42 8.82 6.67
C ASP A 639 -18.10 9.11 5.92
N GLN A 640 -18.15 9.22 4.59
CA GLN A 640 -16.96 9.56 3.79
C GLN A 640 -16.55 11.01 4.09
N VAL A 641 -15.35 11.21 4.63
CA VAL A 641 -14.77 12.54 4.86
C VAL A 641 -14.52 13.22 3.51
N GLY A 642 -15.16 14.36 3.29
CA GLY A 642 -15.14 15.09 2.01
C GLY A 642 -16.11 16.28 2.04
N PRO A 643 -16.17 17.11 0.98
CA PRO A 643 -17.01 18.30 0.95
C PRO A 643 -18.49 18.06 1.25
N ALA A 644 -19.02 16.90 0.85
CA ALA A 644 -20.41 16.51 1.10
C ALA A 644 -20.74 16.20 2.58
N THR A 645 -19.73 16.13 3.47
CA THR A 645 -19.87 15.81 4.89
C THR A 645 -19.34 16.90 5.83
N GLU A 646 -19.08 18.12 5.33
CA GLU A 646 -18.60 19.25 6.15
C GLU A 646 -19.58 19.69 7.27
N MET A 647 -20.86 19.32 7.18
CA MET A 647 -21.81 19.47 8.30
C MET A 647 -21.56 18.51 9.49
N LEU A 648 -20.69 17.51 9.31
CA LEU A 648 -20.26 16.52 10.30
C LEU A 648 -18.77 16.69 10.64
N TYR A 649 -17.94 16.94 9.62
CA TYR A 649 -16.49 17.08 9.70
C TYR A 649 -16.00 18.48 9.31
N GLY A 650 -16.74 19.52 9.69
CA GLY A 650 -16.30 20.90 9.53
C GLY A 650 -15.10 21.23 10.43
N ASP A 651 -14.47 22.38 10.22
CA ASP A 651 -13.26 22.78 10.97
C ASP A 651 -13.43 22.67 12.50
N ASP A 652 -14.63 22.94 13.04
CA ASP A 652 -14.89 22.80 14.49
C ASP A 652 -14.75 21.36 15.00
N PHE A 653 -15.05 20.34 14.19
CA PHE A 653 -14.77 18.95 14.56
C PHE A 653 -13.25 18.72 14.68
N PHE A 654 -12.49 19.16 13.68
CA PHE A 654 -11.04 19.01 13.64
C PHE A 654 -10.32 19.82 14.74
N ARG A 655 -10.83 21.00 15.12
CA ARG A 655 -10.35 21.81 16.26
C ARG A 655 -10.51 21.14 17.63
N HIS A 656 -11.37 20.12 17.76
CA HIS A 656 -11.56 19.36 18.99
C HIS A 656 -10.74 18.05 19.06
N LEU A 657 -9.94 17.75 18.02
CA LEU A 657 -9.02 16.62 17.99
C LEU A 657 -7.61 17.04 18.43
N ASP A 658 -6.91 16.15 19.12
CA ASP A 658 -5.49 16.29 19.42
C ASP A 658 -4.61 15.85 18.22
N GLY A 659 -5.19 15.08 17.28
CA GLY A 659 -4.56 14.77 16.00
C GLY A 659 -5.43 13.93 15.06
N VAL A 660 -4.89 13.66 13.87
CA VAL A 660 -5.50 12.85 12.82
C VAL A 660 -4.47 11.84 12.31
N ALA A 661 -4.89 10.61 12.03
CA ALA A 661 -4.07 9.59 11.39
C ALA A 661 -4.71 9.15 10.07
N SER A 662 -4.13 9.59 8.95
CA SER A 662 -4.54 9.20 7.61
C SER A 662 -4.18 7.74 7.34
N ALA A 663 -5.14 7.02 6.74
CA ALA A 663 -5.02 5.63 6.31
C ALA A 663 -5.64 5.44 4.91
N LEU A 664 -5.55 6.49 4.09
CA LEU A 664 -6.31 6.68 2.86
C LEU A 664 -5.56 6.15 1.63
N ASP A 665 -6.28 5.60 0.65
CA ASP A 665 -5.71 5.01 -0.57
C ASP A 665 -5.83 5.87 -1.83
N THR A 666 -6.39 7.09 -1.74
CA THR A 666 -6.41 8.07 -2.84
C THR A 666 -5.69 9.38 -2.46
N LEU A 667 -5.06 10.01 -3.44
CA LEU A 667 -4.37 11.30 -3.26
C LEU A 667 -5.35 12.45 -3.00
N GLU A 668 -6.54 12.41 -3.61
CA GLU A 668 -7.60 13.39 -3.42
C GLU A 668 -8.08 13.44 -1.96
N ALA A 669 -8.38 12.28 -1.37
CA ALA A 669 -8.82 12.21 0.02
C ALA A 669 -7.72 12.66 1.00
N ARG A 670 -6.45 12.35 0.71
CA ARG A 670 -5.30 12.85 1.48
C ARG A 670 -5.20 14.38 1.41
N ALA A 671 -5.27 14.96 0.22
CA ALA A 671 -5.20 16.42 0.04
C ALA A 671 -6.38 17.16 0.71
N TYR A 672 -7.59 16.58 0.67
CA TYR A 672 -8.74 17.11 1.38
C TYR A 672 -8.54 17.06 2.91
N LEU A 673 -8.02 15.94 3.44
CA LEU A 673 -7.76 15.78 4.87
C LEU A 673 -6.61 16.69 5.36
N GLU A 674 -5.52 16.81 4.58
CA GLU A 674 -4.44 17.78 4.79
C GLU A 674 -4.99 19.21 4.83
N SER A 675 -5.89 19.58 3.90
CA SER A 675 -6.56 20.88 3.92
C SER A 675 -7.36 21.11 5.21
N CYS A 676 -8.13 20.11 5.67
CA CYS A 676 -8.92 20.22 6.90
C CYS A 676 -8.04 20.39 8.15
N CYS A 677 -6.98 19.59 8.27
CA CYS A 677 -6.00 19.68 9.35
C CYS A 677 -5.25 21.03 9.33
N SER A 678 -4.85 21.49 8.13
CA SER A 678 -4.19 22.78 7.92
C SER A 678 -5.07 23.96 8.34
N ARG A 679 -6.34 24.02 7.88
CA ARG A 679 -7.30 25.07 8.30
C ARG A 679 -7.49 25.08 9.81
N SER A 680 -7.61 23.90 10.41
CA SER A 680 -8.00 23.70 11.82
C SER A 680 -6.84 23.75 12.83
N LEU A 681 -5.59 23.79 12.36
CA LEU A 681 -4.36 23.64 13.16
C LEU A 681 -4.28 22.30 13.92
N THR A 682 -4.84 21.24 13.32
CA THR A 682 -4.79 19.88 13.85
C THR A 682 -3.54 19.16 13.34
N PRO A 683 -2.76 18.45 14.19
CA PRO A 683 -1.68 17.58 13.73
C PRO A 683 -2.19 16.45 12.85
N LEU A 684 -1.41 16.07 11.82
CA LEU A 684 -1.72 14.97 10.91
C LEU A 684 -0.52 14.01 10.81
N LEU A 685 -0.76 12.72 10.98
CA LEU A 685 0.13 11.65 10.55
C LEU A 685 -0.40 11.12 9.22
N ASP A 686 0.34 11.30 8.12
CA ASP A 686 0.05 10.64 6.85
C ASP A 686 0.95 9.43 6.63
N ALA A 687 0.35 8.38 6.08
CA ALA A 687 0.94 7.05 5.99
C ALA A 687 0.47 6.37 4.69
N GLY A 688 1.40 5.83 3.89
CA GLY A 688 1.08 5.21 2.59
C GLY A 688 1.89 3.97 2.28
N THR A 689 1.37 3.14 1.37
CA THR A 689 1.95 1.85 0.97
C THR A 689 1.66 1.57 -0.50
N GLU A 690 2.68 1.15 -1.26
CA GLU A 690 2.54 0.61 -2.61
C GLU A 690 3.42 -0.64 -2.74
N GLY A 691 2.81 -1.82 -2.68
CA GLY A 691 3.53 -3.09 -2.66
C GLY A 691 4.52 -3.18 -1.49
N PRO A 692 5.84 -3.33 -1.74
CA PRO A 692 6.85 -3.34 -0.69
C PRO A 692 7.23 -1.93 -0.18
N ARG A 693 6.93 -0.86 -0.93
CA ARG A 693 7.25 0.54 -0.60
C ARG A 693 6.27 1.14 0.42
N GLY A 694 6.79 1.92 1.36
CA GLY A 694 6.02 2.59 2.40
C GLY A 694 6.53 3.98 2.73
N ASN A 695 5.63 4.88 3.13
CA ASN A 695 5.97 6.24 3.55
C ASN A 695 5.20 6.66 4.82
N VAL A 696 5.83 7.51 5.65
CA VAL A 696 5.26 8.18 6.83
C VAL A 696 5.70 9.63 6.86
N LEU A 697 4.75 10.53 7.08
CA LEU A 697 4.94 11.98 7.23
C LEU A 697 4.24 12.45 8.51
N ALA A 698 4.99 13.13 9.38
CA ALA A 698 4.41 13.92 10.46
C ALA A 698 4.20 15.37 9.98
N MET A 699 2.96 15.84 10.05
CA MET A 699 2.56 17.21 9.72
C MET A 699 2.17 17.91 11.03
N VAL A 700 3.08 18.76 11.52
CA VAL A 700 3.02 19.42 12.83
C VAL A 700 2.77 20.93 12.66
N PRO A 701 1.66 21.47 13.22
CA PRO A 701 1.30 22.88 13.14
C PRO A 701 2.38 23.85 13.65
N HIS A 702 2.73 24.83 12.82
CA HIS A 702 3.79 25.84 13.02
C HIS A 702 5.21 25.29 13.13
N LEU A 703 5.49 24.07 12.64
CA LEU A 703 6.82 23.46 12.73
C LEU A 703 7.29 22.82 11.41
N THR A 704 6.43 21.99 10.81
CA THR A 704 6.75 21.31 9.54
C THR A 704 6.37 22.16 8.33
N LYS A 705 6.67 21.69 7.12
CA LYS A 705 5.98 22.16 5.92
C LYS A 705 4.82 21.21 5.59
N LEU A 706 3.73 21.74 5.04
CA LEU A 706 2.80 20.98 4.21
C LEU A 706 3.57 20.29 3.10
N LEU A 707 3.02 19.21 2.53
CA LEU A 707 3.50 18.78 1.24
C LEU A 707 3.29 19.93 0.25
N ALA A 708 4.32 20.26 -0.54
CA ALA A 708 4.05 20.90 -1.82
C ALA A 708 3.13 19.93 -2.56
N PRO A 709 1.96 20.36 -3.07
CA PRO A 709 1.06 19.45 -3.77
C PRO A 709 1.87 18.82 -4.90
N ALA A 710 2.09 17.51 -4.80
CA ALA A 710 2.69 16.77 -5.89
C ALA A 710 1.85 17.09 -7.12
N ALA A 711 2.50 17.49 -8.22
CA ALA A 711 1.80 17.62 -9.50
C ALA A 711 1.06 16.29 -9.70
N ALA A 712 -0.28 16.34 -9.65
CA ALA A 712 -1.08 15.13 -9.52
C ALA A 712 -0.65 14.20 -10.66
N PRO A 713 -0.17 12.98 -10.36
CA PRO A 713 0.51 12.15 -11.34
C PRO A 713 -0.42 12.00 -12.53
N GLU A 714 -0.03 12.58 -13.67
CA GLU A 714 -0.96 12.89 -14.75
C GLU A 714 -1.65 11.59 -15.17
N ASP A 715 -2.95 11.53 -14.91
CA ASP A 715 -3.74 10.31 -15.05
C ASP A 715 -3.60 9.85 -16.49
N VAL A 716 -3.02 8.67 -16.73
CA VAL A 716 -2.27 8.40 -17.98
C VAL A 716 -3.19 8.43 -19.21
N THR A 717 -3.32 9.62 -19.81
CA THR A 717 -4.18 9.91 -20.95
C THR A 717 -3.49 9.49 -22.24
N PHE A 718 -3.73 8.25 -22.64
CA PHE A 718 -3.36 7.79 -23.97
C PHE A 718 -4.10 8.61 -25.04
N PRO A 719 -3.40 9.17 -26.06
CA PRO A 719 -4.06 9.91 -27.13
C PRO A 719 -5.16 9.09 -27.81
N LEU A 720 -6.29 9.73 -28.15
CA LEU A 720 -7.47 9.02 -28.65
C LEU A 720 -7.19 8.24 -29.95
N CYS A 721 -6.29 8.73 -30.81
CA CYS A 721 -5.85 8.02 -32.01
C CYS A 721 -5.02 6.76 -31.69
N THR A 722 -4.23 6.78 -30.60
CA THR A 722 -3.49 5.61 -30.10
C THR A 722 -4.44 4.53 -29.58
N LEU A 723 -5.44 4.89 -28.76
CA LEU A 723 -6.45 3.93 -28.30
C LEU A 723 -7.29 3.37 -29.45
N ARG A 724 -7.79 4.25 -30.33
CA ARG A 724 -8.78 3.91 -31.38
C ARG A 724 -8.17 3.22 -32.60
N TYR A 725 -6.92 3.51 -32.96
CA TYR A 725 -6.32 3.03 -34.23
C TYR A 725 -4.89 2.47 -34.13
N PHE A 726 -4.07 2.88 -33.15
CA PHE A 726 -2.64 2.53 -33.10
C PHE A 726 -2.14 2.05 -31.72
N PRO A 727 -2.78 1.05 -31.08
CA PRO A 727 -2.24 0.43 -29.87
C PRO A 727 -0.89 -0.24 -30.16
N HIS A 728 0.02 -0.18 -29.19
CA HIS A 728 1.33 -0.87 -29.24
C HIS A 728 1.77 -1.42 -27.88
N THR A 729 0.97 -1.20 -26.83
CA THR A 729 1.11 -1.77 -25.48
C THR A 729 -0.20 -2.44 -25.06
N ILE A 730 -0.13 -3.36 -24.09
CA ILE A 730 -1.30 -4.04 -23.54
C ILE A 730 -2.17 -3.08 -22.70
N GLN A 731 -1.59 -2.01 -22.16
CA GLN A 731 -2.31 -0.93 -21.49
C GLN A 731 -3.26 -0.21 -22.44
N HIS A 732 -2.87 0.03 -23.70
CA HIS A 732 -3.71 0.73 -24.67
C HIS A 732 -4.94 -0.11 -25.07
N THR A 733 -4.79 -1.43 -25.21
CA THR A 733 -5.91 -2.33 -25.51
C THR A 733 -6.80 -2.59 -24.29
N LEU A 734 -6.24 -2.57 -23.08
CA LEU A 734 -7.01 -2.67 -21.83
C LEU A 734 -7.83 -1.40 -21.54
N GLN A 735 -7.29 -0.21 -21.81
CA GLN A 735 -8.07 1.03 -21.71
C GLN A 735 -9.18 1.05 -22.77
N TRP A 736 -8.87 0.75 -24.05
CA TRP A 736 -9.89 0.63 -25.08
C TRP A 736 -10.98 -0.38 -24.70
N ALA A 737 -10.63 -1.55 -24.17
CA ALA A 737 -11.62 -2.55 -23.74
C ALA A 737 -12.50 -2.07 -22.57
N ARG A 738 -11.97 -1.19 -21.71
CA ARG A 738 -12.72 -0.52 -20.63
C ARG A 738 -13.64 0.57 -21.19
N ASP A 739 -13.23 1.29 -22.24
CA ASP A 739 -14.03 2.29 -22.95
C ASP A 739 -15.20 1.62 -23.70
N GLU A 740 -14.94 0.52 -24.41
CA GLU A 740 -15.97 -0.30 -25.08
C GLU A 740 -17.00 -0.84 -24.09
N PHE A 741 -16.57 -1.36 -22.92
CA PHE A 741 -17.50 -1.82 -21.87
C PHE A 741 -18.52 -0.72 -21.50
N GLU A 742 -18.06 0.52 -21.34
CA GLU A 742 -18.90 1.67 -21.00
C GLU A 742 -19.82 2.08 -22.17
N GLY A 743 -19.26 2.12 -23.39
CA GLY A 743 -19.95 2.44 -24.63
C GLY A 743 -20.95 1.39 -25.12
N LEU A 744 -20.94 0.18 -24.56
CA LEU A 744 -21.85 -0.93 -24.90
C LEU A 744 -22.90 -1.18 -23.82
N PHE A 745 -22.52 -1.17 -22.54
CA PHE A 745 -23.35 -1.70 -21.44
C PHE A 745 -23.80 -0.64 -20.41
N GLN A 746 -23.17 0.54 -20.39
CA GLN A 746 -23.52 1.62 -19.47
C GLN A 746 -24.20 2.79 -20.21
N LEU A 747 -23.43 3.58 -20.96
CA LEU A 747 -23.90 4.82 -21.60
C LEU A 747 -25.15 4.62 -22.49
N PRO A 748 -25.26 3.55 -23.31
CA PRO A 748 -26.44 3.40 -24.15
C PRO A 748 -27.71 3.09 -23.35
N ALA A 749 -27.58 2.37 -22.23
CA ALA A 749 -28.67 2.11 -21.30
C ALA A 749 -29.09 3.40 -20.57
N GLU A 750 -28.11 4.24 -20.17
CA GLU A 750 -28.38 5.57 -19.61
C GLU A 750 -29.09 6.49 -20.62
N HIS A 751 -28.63 6.54 -21.87
CA HIS A 751 -29.23 7.33 -22.95
C HIS A 751 -30.66 6.90 -23.27
N VAL A 752 -30.91 5.59 -23.41
CA VAL A 752 -32.27 5.05 -23.61
C VAL A 752 -33.15 5.35 -22.39
N ASN A 753 -32.65 5.15 -21.17
CA ASN A 753 -33.42 5.42 -19.95
C ASN A 753 -33.77 6.91 -19.80
N ARG A 754 -32.83 7.83 -20.09
CA ARG A 754 -33.11 9.28 -20.09
C ARG A 754 -34.11 9.64 -21.17
N PHE A 755 -33.93 9.18 -22.41
CA PHE A 755 -34.87 9.44 -23.50
C PHE A 755 -36.30 8.94 -23.20
N MET A 756 -36.44 7.78 -22.54
CA MET A 756 -37.74 7.21 -22.19
C MET A 756 -38.42 7.89 -20.97
N VAL A 757 -37.68 8.64 -20.13
CA VAL A 757 -38.18 9.26 -18.89
C VAL A 757 -38.29 10.79 -18.99
N ASP A 758 -37.38 11.44 -19.70
CA ASP A 758 -37.28 12.90 -19.81
C ASP A 758 -37.56 13.38 -21.26
N PRO A 759 -38.73 13.99 -21.52
CA PRO A 759 -39.05 14.60 -22.82
C PRO A 759 -38.10 15.70 -23.28
N ALA A 760 -37.37 16.37 -22.37
CA ALA A 760 -36.40 17.40 -22.74
C ALA A 760 -34.99 16.85 -22.99
N PHE A 761 -34.75 15.53 -22.87
CA PHE A 761 -33.43 14.94 -23.09
C PHE A 761 -32.80 15.31 -24.45
N PRO A 762 -33.50 15.29 -25.61
CA PRO A 762 -32.92 15.72 -26.89
C PRO A 762 -32.44 17.18 -26.89
N GLU A 763 -33.17 18.07 -26.20
CA GLU A 763 -32.86 19.51 -26.09
C GLU A 763 -31.69 19.79 -25.12
N GLN A 764 -31.37 18.84 -24.25
CA GLN A 764 -30.25 18.92 -23.28
C GLN A 764 -28.92 18.40 -23.84
N LEU A 765 -28.91 17.77 -25.03
CA LEU A 765 -27.69 17.19 -25.59
C LEU A 765 -26.78 18.26 -26.20
N PRO A 766 -25.44 18.18 -26.01
CA PRO A 766 -24.50 19.08 -26.66
C PRO A 766 -24.63 19.02 -28.19
N THR A 767 -24.67 20.18 -28.84
CA THR A 767 -25.02 20.33 -30.28
C THR A 767 -24.18 19.43 -31.20
N GLY A 768 -22.88 19.28 -30.92
CA GLY A 768 -21.97 18.43 -31.70
C GLY A 768 -22.06 16.92 -31.43
N LYS A 769 -22.85 16.47 -30.44
CA LYS A 769 -23.03 15.04 -30.09
C LYS A 769 -24.47 14.54 -30.14
N ALA A 770 -25.46 15.43 -30.27
CA ALA A 770 -26.88 15.07 -30.21
C ALA A 770 -27.29 14.01 -31.26
N VAL A 771 -26.81 14.13 -32.51
CA VAL A 771 -27.11 13.17 -33.58
C VAL A 771 -26.52 11.78 -33.29
N GLU A 772 -25.29 11.70 -32.77
CA GLU A 772 -24.62 10.43 -32.44
C GLU A 772 -25.37 9.67 -31.33
N VAL A 773 -25.73 10.38 -30.24
CA VAL A 773 -26.47 9.81 -29.11
C VAL A 773 -27.88 9.35 -29.52
N LEU A 774 -28.59 10.13 -30.34
CA LEU A 774 -29.93 9.77 -30.79
C LEU A 774 -29.90 8.63 -31.85
N GLU A 775 -28.88 8.54 -32.70
CA GLU A 775 -28.68 7.38 -33.59
C GLU A 775 -28.43 6.09 -32.78
N GLN A 776 -27.65 6.18 -31.70
CA GLN A 776 -27.43 5.08 -30.77
C GLN A 776 -28.74 4.62 -30.11
N VAL A 777 -29.56 5.55 -29.59
CA VAL A 777 -30.89 5.26 -29.03
C VAL A 777 -31.80 4.61 -30.07
N ARG A 778 -31.87 5.17 -31.29
CA ARG A 778 -32.66 4.63 -32.41
C ARG A 778 -32.29 3.19 -32.72
N ARG A 779 -30.99 2.92 -32.84
CA ARG A 779 -30.47 1.58 -33.13
C ARG A 779 -30.85 0.57 -32.04
N ILE A 780 -30.77 0.93 -30.77
CA ILE A 780 -31.02 0.01 -29.65
C ILE A 780 -32.51 -0.28 -29.47
N LEU A 781 -33.38 0.70 -29.73
CA LEU A 781 -34.84 0.49 -29.76
C LEU A 781 -35.25 -0.42 -30.94
N GLN A 782 -34.53 -0.40 -32.06
CA GLN A 782 -34.76 -1.25 -33.23
C GLN A 782 -34.15 -2.66 -33.11
N GLU A 783 -32.91 -2.81 -32.61
CA GLU A 783 -32.18 -4.09 -32.50
C GLU A 783 -32.42 -4.85 -31.18
N ARG A 784 -33.50 -4.53 -30.43
CA ARG A 784 -33.74 -5.10 -29.09
C ARG A 784 -33.79 -6.64 -29.12
N PRO A 785 -32.97 -7.35 -28.32
CA PRO A 785 -32.97 -8.81 -28.27
C PRO A 785 -34.27 -9.37 -27.66
N ARG A 786 -34.62 -10.61 -28.03
CA ARG A 786 -35.82 -11.32 -27.53
C ARG A 786 -35.48 -12.53 -26.66
N ASP A 787 -34.33 -13.15 -26.92
CA ASP A 787 -33.83 -14.32 -26.21
C ASP A 787 -32.29 -14.30 -26.12
N TRP A 788 -31.73 -15.26 -25.39
CA TRP A 788 -30.28 -15.45 -25.25
C TRP A 788 -29.54 -15.65 -26.58
N GLN A 789 -30.17 -16.29 -27.57
CA GLN A 789 -29.54 -16.55 -28.87
C GLN A 789 -29.40 -15.26 -29.68
N ASP A 790 -30.35 -14.33 -29.58
CA ASP A 790 -30.21 -12.99 -30.15
C ASP A 790 -29.06 -12.20 -29.51
N CYS A 791 -28.82 -12.36 -28.20
CA CYS A 791 -27.64 -11.80 -27.52
C CYS A 791 -26.32 -12.41 -28.05
N VAL A 792 -26.25 -13.73 -28.25
CA VAL A 792 -25.09 -14.40 -28.86
C VAL A 792 -24.87 -13.94 -30.31
N ARG A 793 -25.94 -13.77 -31.10
CA ARG A 793 -25.89 -13.23 -32.48
C ARG A 793 -25.47 -11.76 -32.50
N TRP A 794 -25.79 -10.97 -31.47
CA TRP A 794 -25.32 -9.60 -31.31
C TRP A 794 -23.81 -9.58 -31.01
N ALA A 795 -23.36 -10.35 -30.01
CA ALA A 795 -21.95 -10.43 -29.63
C ALA A 795 -21.05 -10.88 -30.79
N CYS A 796 -21.49 -11.85 -31.59
CA CYS A 796 -20.76 -12.32 -32.78
C CYS A 796 -20.67 -11.24 -33.90
N ARG A 797 -21.74 -10.47 -34.13
CA ARG A 797 -21.71 -9.33 -35.07
C ARG A 797 -20.82 -8.19 -34.57
N HIS A 798 -20.79 -7.94 -33.26
CA HIS A 798 -19.93 -6.92 -32.67
C HIS A 798 -18.45 -7.33 -32.67
N TRP A 799 -18.12 -8.60 -32.39
CA TRP A 799 -16.78 -9.17 -32.58
C TRP A 799 -16.27 -8.93 -34.01
N GLN A 800 -17.09 -9.28 -35.01
CA GLN A 800 -16.78 -9.09 -36.43
C GLN A 800 -16.50 -7.62 -36.74
N SER A 801 -17.36 -6.72 -36.24
CA SER A 801 -17.21 -5.27 -36.44
C SER A 801 -15.88 -4.73 -35.90
N CYS A 802 -15.40 -5.23 -34.75
CA CYS A 802 -14.22 -4.67 -34.06
C CYS A 802 -12.89 -5.30 -34.48
N TYR A 803 -12.83 -6.63 -34.67
CA TYR A 803 -11.57 -7.35 -34.90
C TYR A 803 -11.33 -7.76 -36.36
N HIS A 804 -12.33 -7.57 -37.24
CA HIS A 804 -12.21 -7.83 -38.67
C HIS A 804 -12.55 -6.59 -39.50
N ASP A 805 -13.79 -6.09 -39.43
CA ASP A 805 -14.30 -5.06 -40.34
C ASP A 805 -13.58 -3.72 -40.15
N ALA A 806 -13.44 -3.25 -38.90
CA ALA A 806 -12.70 -2.04 -38.58
C ALA A 806 -11.20 -2.13 -38.95
N ILE A 807 -10.60 -3.32 -38.84
CA ILE A 807 -9.19 -3.55 -39.23
C ILE A 807 -9.04 -3.52 -40.75
N ILE A 808 -9.99 -4.11 -41.50
CA ILE A 808 -10.03 -4.01 -42.96
C ILE A 808 -10.24 -2.57 -43.42
N GLN A 809 -11.11 -1.78 -42.77
CA GLN A 809 -11.27 -0.37 -43.08
C GLN A 809 -9.99 0.44 -42.82
N LEU A 810 -9.30 0.17 -41.71
CA LEU A 810 -8.02 0.81 -41.36
C LEU A 810 -6.92 0.49 -42.39
N LEU A 811 -6.80 -0.78 -42.81
CA LEU A 811 -5.86 -1.21 -43.85
C LEU A 811 -6.23 -0.72 -45.26
N HIS A 812 -7.51 -0.45 -45.53
CA HIS A 812 -7.95 0.18 -46.76
C HIS A 812 -7.54 1.67 -46.82
N THR A 813 -7.66 2.39 -45.71
CA THR A 813 -7.20 3.79 -45.60
C THR A 813 -5.67 3.89 -45.61
N PHE A 814 -4.98 2.98 -44.92
CA PHE A 814 -3.52 2.93 -44.83
C PHE A 814 -2.97 1.53 -45.18
N PRO A 815 -2.74 1.23 -46.47
CA PRO A 815 -2.17 -0.06 -46.90
C PRO A 815 -0.85 -0.41 -46.22
N PRO A 816 -0.45 -1.69 -46.13
CA PRO A 816 0.83 -2.11 -45.52
C PRO A 816 2.06 -1.42 -46.14
N GLU A 817 2.00 -1.11 -47.43
CA GLU A 817 3.03 -0.38 -48.19
C GLU A 817 2.89 1.16 -48.16
N HIS A 818 1.97 1.73 -47.37
CA HIS A 818 1.78 3.17 -47.28
C HIS A 818 3.04 3.88 -46.74
N VAL A 819 3.34 5.04 -47.30
CA VAL A 819 4.54 5.84 -46.98
C VAL A 819 4.09 7.07 -46.20
N SER A 820 4.80 7.41 -45.14
CA SER A 820 4.57 8.62 -44.33
C SER A 820 4.69 9.90 -45.16
N THR A 821 4.19 11.01 -44.60
CA THR A 821 4.35 12.37 -45.17
C THR A 821 5.82 12.79 -45.37
N VAL A 822 6.76 12.11 -44.69
CA VAL A 822 8.21 12.20 -44.94
C VAL A 822 8.62 11.19 -46.02
N PRO A 823 9.10 11.62 -47.21
CA PRO A 823 9.39 10.73 -48.33
C PRO A 823 10.38 9.60 -47.98
N GLY A 824 9.97 8.36 -48.23
CA GLY A 824 10.81 7.16 -48.06
C GLY A 824 10.77 6.54 -46.66
N VAL A 825 10.00 7.09 -45.71
CA VAL A 825 9.72 6.46 -44.41
C VAL A 825 8.37 5.72 -44.50
N PRO A 826 8.26 4.44 -44.14
CA PRO A 826 6.97 3.75 -44.04
C PRO A 826 5.98 4.48 -43.12
N PHE A 827 4.68 4.23 -43.28
CA PHE A 827 3.64 4.68 -42.35
C PHE A 827 3.55 3.77 -41.12
N TRP A 828 3.66 2.46 -41.34
CA TRP A 828 3.69 1.46 -40.29
C TRP A 828 5.12 1.36 -39.73
N THR A 829 5.36 2.08 -38.64
CA THR A 829 6.61 2.16 -37.89
C THR A 829 6.46 1.56 -36.48
N TRP A 830 7.51 1.53 -35.66
CA TRP A 830 7.47 0.87 -34.34
C TRP A 830 6.36 1.39 -33.39
N ASP A 831 5.98 2.67 -33.52
CA ASP A 831 4.88 3.35 -32.83
C ASP A 831 3.48 2.96 -33.35
N LYS A 832 3.42 2.41 -34.57
CA LYS A 832 2.21 2.06 -35.32
C LYS A 832 2.40 0.67 -35.91
N THR A 833 2.17 -0.37 -35.10
CA THR A 833 2.26 -1.75 -35.58
C THR A 833 1.14 -2.00 -36.60
N CYS A 834 1.50 -2.54 -37.78
CA CYS A 834 0.53 -2.84 -38.84
C CYS A 834 -0.40 -3.98 -38.37
N PRO A 835 -1.72 -3.78 -38.32
CA PRO A 835 -2.63 -4.79 -37.81
C PRO A 835 -3.00 -5.82 -38.89
N HIS A 836 -3.57 -6.95 -38.45
CA HIS A 836 -4.18 -7.95 -39.31
C HIS A 836 -5.61 -8.29 -38.82
N PRO A 837 -6.57 -8.48 -39.74
CA PRO A 837 -7.95 -8.80 -39.37
C PRO A 837 -8.04 -10.26 -38.91
N LEU A 838 -8.71 -10.48 -37.78
CA LEU A 838 -8.92 -11.82 -37.23
C LEU A 838 -10.06 -12.53 -37.97
N VAL A 839 -10.08 -13.86 -37.94
CA VAL A 839 -11.19 -14.68 -38.46
C VAL A 839 -11.90 -15.34 -37.29
N PHE A 840 -13.24 -15.22 -37.23
CA PHE A 840 -13.99 -15.80 -36.12
C PHE A 840 -13.89 -17.33 -36.11
N ASP A 841 -13.69 -17.89 -34.92
CA ASP A 841 -13.59 -19.32 -34.68
C ASP A 841 -14.35 -19.64 -33.38
N PRO A 842 -15.45 -20.43 -33.43
CA PRO A 842 -16.22 -20.80 -32.23
C PRO A 842 -15.51 -21.84 -31.35
N ASP A 843 -14.42 -22.45 -31.82
CA ASP A 843 -13.64 -23.46 -31.10
C ASP A 843 -12.32 -22.89 -30.50
N ASN A 844 -12.07 -21.59 -30.66
CA ASN A 844 -11.02 -20.83 -29.98
C ASN A 844 -11.55 -20.29 -28.63
N ASP A 845 -10.84 -20.56 -27.52
CA ASP A 845 -11.26 -20.17 -26.17
C ASP A 845 -11.41 -18.66 -25.98
N THR A 846 -10.42 -17.85 -26.41
CA THR A 846 -10.47 -16.37 -26.28
C THR A 846 -11.64 -15.78 -27.07
N HIS A 847 -11.91 -16.33 -28.26
CA HIS A 847 -13.05 -15.94 -29.09
C HIS A 847 -14.38 -16.26 -28.37
N LEU A 848 -14.51 -17.48 -27.85
CA LEU A 848 -15.71 -17.92 -27.15
C LEU A 848 -15.94 -17.17 -25.82
N GLU A 849 -14.88 -16.84 -25.09
CA GLU A 849 -14.94 -16.09 -23.82
C GLU A 849 -15.43 -14.65 -24.03
N TYR A 850 -14.96 -13.97 -25.07
CA TYR A 850 -15.52 -12.67 -25.46
C TYR A 850 -17.03 -12.78 -25.77
N ILE A 851 -17.44 -13.77 -26.55
CA ILE A 851 -18.87 -13.98 -26.87
C ILE A 851 -19.69 -14.25 -25.62
N MET A 852 -19.21 -15.10 -24.71
CA MET A 852 -19.91 -15.40 -23.46
C MET A 852 -20.10 -14.14 -22.60
N ALA A 853 -19.02 -13.39 -22.36
CA ALA A 853 -19.08 -12.21 -21.50
C ALA A 853 -19.90 -11.08 -22.14
N ALA A 854 -19.68 -10.79 -23.43
CA ALA A 854 -20.43 -9.75 -24.15
C ALA A 854 -21.93 -10.09 -24.25
N ALA A 855 -22.30 -11.34 -24.54
CA ALA A 855 -23.69 -11.77 -24.57
C ALA A 855 -24.34 -11.74 -23.16
N HIS A 856 -23.58 -12.04 -22.10
CA HIS A 856 -24.07 -11.96 -20.73
C HIS A 856 -24.40 -10.53 -20.33
N LEU A 857 -23.47 -9.59 -20.56
CA LEU A 857 -23.64 -8.17 -20.25
C LEU A 857 -24.78 -7.54 -21.07
N PHE A 858 -24.87 -7.87 -22.36
CA PHE A 858 -25.97 -7.43 -23.21
C PHE A 858 -27.33 -8.00 -22.77
N ALA A 859 -27.38 -9.28 -22.37
CA ALA A 859 -28.58 -9.89 -21.82
C ALA A 859 -29.00 -9.24 -20.49
N GLN A 860 -28.08 -9.00 -19.56
CA GLN A 860 -28.35 -8.31 -18.30
C GLN A 860 -28.89 -6.89 -18.55
N SER A 861 -28.25 -6.09 -19.41
CA SER A 861 -28.70 -4.72 -19.68
C SER A 861 -30.11 -4.65 -20.29
N HIS A 862 -30.48 -5.66 -21.10
CA HIS A 862 -31.84 -5.82 -21.63
C HIS A 862 -32.80 -6.65 -20.75
N LYS A 863 -32.36 -7.08 -19.55
CA LYS A 863 -33.12 -7.89 -18.56
C LYS A 863 -33.61 -9.24 -19.09
N ILE A 864 -32.81 -9.86 -19.97
CA ILE A 864 -32.99 -11.22 -20.49
C ILE A 864 -32.21 -12.21 -19.60
N PRO A 865 -32.80 -13.36 -19.21
CA PRO A 865 -32.07 -14.38 -18.46
C PRO A 865 -30.83 -14.91 -19.23
N PRO A 866 -29.61 -14.79 -18.67
CA PRO A 866 -28.40 -15.27 -19.32
C PRO A 866 -28.25 -16.79 -19.24
N CYS A 867 -27.46 -17.39 -20.14
CA CYS A 867 -27.17 -18.83 -20.13
C CYS A 867 -25.66 -19.11 -20.28
N SER A 868 -25.06 -19.73 -19.26
CA SER A 868 -23.60 -19.97 -19.21
C SER A 868 -23.13 -21.26 -19.89
N ASP A 869 -23.98 -21.99 -20.63
CA ASP A 869 -23.58 -23.23 -21.30
C ASP A 869 -22.80 -22.96 -22.60
N ARG A 870 -21.47 -23.15 -22.56
CA ARG A 870 -20.58 -23.10 -23.72
C ARG A 870 -21.08 -23.94 -24.91
N ALA A 871 -21.63 -25.13 -24.68
CA ALA A 871 -22.04 -26.02 -25.78
C ALA A 871 -23.24 -25.46 -26.56
N SER A 872 -24.24 -24.90 -25.88
CA SER A 872 -25.35 -24.18 -26.52
C SER A 872 -24.88 -22.96 -27.31
N VAL A 873 -23.94 -22.18 -26.77
CA VAL A 873 -23.39 -20.98 -27.41
C VAL A 873 -22.62 -21.35 -28.68
N GLN A 874 -21.73 -22.34 -28.64
CA GLN A 874 -21.04 -22.85 -29.83
C GLN A 874 -22.01 -23.40 -30.89
N THR A 875 -23.10 -24.04 -30.47
CA THR A 875 -24.15 -24.54 -31.38
C THR A 875 -24.87 -23.39 -32.09
N VAL A 876 -25.17 -22.29 -31.40
CA VAL A 876 -25.73 -21.08 -32.03
C VAL A 876 -24.71 -20.44 -32.97
N LEU A 877 -23.46 -20.25 -32.53
CA LEU A 877 -22.39 -19.61 -33.31
C LEU A 877 -22.14 -20.31 -34.66
N ARG A 878 -22.14 -21.64 -34.69
CA ARG A 878 -22.01 -22.43 -35.93
C ARG A 878 -23.18 -22.28 -36.93
N THR A 879 -24.23 -21.54 -36.57
CA THR A 879 -25.35 -21.17 -37.46
C THR A 879 -25.39 -19.68 -37.83
N VAL A 880 -24.49 -18.85 -37.29
CA VAL A 880 -24.44 -17.42 -37.60
C VAL A 880 -23.81 -17.21 -38.98
N VAL A 881 -24.52 -16.52 -39.86
CA VAL A 881 -23.99 -16.04 -41.15
C VAL A 881 -23.73 -14.55 -41.01
N LEU A 882 -22.45 -14.17 -41.05
CA LEU A 882 -22.03 -12.77 -41.06
C LEU A 882 -21.99 -12.25 -42.51
N PRO A 883 -22.46 -11.03 -42.80
CA PRO A 883 -22.36 -10.44 -44.13
C PRO A 883 -20.90 -10.10 -44.46
N PRO A 884 -20.48 -10.17 -45.73
CA PRO A 884 -19.14 -9.74 -46.13
C PRO A 884 -19.02 -8.21 -46.01
N PHE A 885 -18.00 -7.74 -45.29
CA PHE A 885 -17.69 -6.32 -45.18
C PHE A 885 -17.11 -5.76 -46.49
N VAL A 886 -17.40 -4.49 -46.76
CA VAL A 886 -16.88 -3.74 -47.91
C VAL A 886 -16.37 -2.38 -47.39
N PRO A 887 -15.08 -2.03 -47.59
CA PRO A 887 -14.55 -0.74 -47.16
C PRO A 887 -15.26 0.44 -47.81
N GLN A 888 -15.36 1.54 -47.07
CA GLN A 888 -15.82 2.82 -47.58
C GLN A 888 -14.65 3.60 -48.18
N GLU A 889 -14.80 4.08 -49.42
CA GLU A 889 -13.90 5.05 -50.04
C GLU A 889 -14.08 6.44 -49.39
N GLY A 890 -12.99 7.19 -49.21
CA GLY A 890 -13.02 8.55 -48.67
C GLY A 890 -13.29 8.67 -47.16
N PHE A 891 -13.36 7.55 -46.43
CA PHE A 891 -13.54 7.54 -44.97
C PHE A 891 -12.42 8.30 -44.25
N GLN A 892 -12.75 9.42 -43.62
CA GLN A 892 -11.76 10.27 -42.93
C GLN A 892 -11.40 9.71 -41.55
N MET A 893 -10.12 9.39 -41.37
CA MET A 893 -9.57 8.95 -40.09
C MET A 893 -8.84 10.11 -39.44
N HIS A 894 -9.44 10.70 -38.39
CA HIS A 894 -8.83 11.78 -37.63
C HIS A 894 -7.60 11.25 -36.86
N LEU A 895 -6.41 11.70 -37.28
CA LEU A 895 -5.11 11.30 -36.71
C LEU A 895 -4.58 12.30 -35.66
N ALA A 896 -5.11 13.52 -35.62
CA ALA A 896 -4.73 14.60 -34.71
C ALA A 896 -5.90 14.97 -33.79
N GLU A 897 -5.61 15.64 -32.68
CA GLU A 897 -6.58 16.00 -31.63
C GLU A 897 -7.40 17.26 -31.95
N GLU A 898 -7.26 17.80 -33.17
CA GLU A 898 -8.05 18.94 -33.65
C GLU A 898 -9.52 18.51 -33.85
N GLN A 899 -10.32 18.75 -32.82
CA GLN A 899 -11.78 18.67 -32.88
C GLN A 899 -12.31 19.84 -33.73
N GLU A 900 -12.35 19.68 -35.05
CA GLU A 900 -13.27 20.46 -35.86
C GLU A 900 -14.70 20.14 -35.39
N GLU A 901 -15.43 21.15 -34.91
CA GLU A 901 -16.86 21.03 -34.64
C GLU A 901 -17.57 20.75 -35.97
N VAL A 902 -17.87 19.48 -36.24
CA VAL A 902 -18.67 19.07 -37.40
C VAL A 902 -19.99 19.87 -37.34
N PRO A 903 -20.30 20.69 -38.36
CA PRO A 903 -21.49 21.53 -38.33
C PRO A 903 -22.73 20.67 -38.11
N ALA A 904 -23.46 20.92 -37.03
CA ALA A 904 -24.60 20.11 -36.65
C ALA A 904 -25.67 20.15 -37.76
N ASP A 905 -25.91 19.00 -38.36
CA ASP A 905 -26.86 18.80 -39.45
C ASP A 905 -28.29 18.90 -38.90
N GLY A 906 -28.76 20.15 -38.72
CA GLY A 906 -29.95 20.47 -37.96
C GLY A 906 -31.22 19.82 -38.50
N GLU A 907 -31.37 19.74 -39.82
CA GLU A 907 -32.51 19.08 -40.47
C GLU A 907 -32.54 17.57 -40.11
N ARG A 908 -31.38 16.91 -40.10
CA ARG A 908 -31.25 15.51 -39.69
C ARG A 908 -31.50 15.32 -38.19
N LEU A 909 -31.08 16.27 -37.35
CA LEU A 909 -31.33 16.22 -35.90
C LEU A 909 -32.84 16.37 -35.58
N GLU A 910 -33.54 17.28 -36.25
CA GLU A 910 -34.99 17.46 -36.11
C GLU A 910 -35.77 16.22 -36.59
N GLU A 911 -35.42 15.65 -37.75
CA GLU A 911 -36.03 14.42 -38.26
C GLU A 911 -35.82 13.23 -37.31
N LEU A 912 -34.57 12.99 -36.88
CA LEU A 912 -34.22 11.91 -35.97
C LEU A 912 -34.95 12.03 -34.62
N THR A 913 -35.08 13.24 -34.09
CA THR A 913 -35.80 13.52 -32.84
C THR A 913 -37.30 13.24 -32.97
N ARG A 914 -37.91 13.69 -34.08
CA ARG A 914 -39.33 13.45 -34.38
C ARG A 914 -39.66 11.96 -34.51
N ASP A 915 -38.84 11.23 -35.26
CA ASP A 915 -39.06 9.80 -35.53
C ASP A 915 -38.89 8.97 -34.24
N LEU A 916 -37.90 9.29 -33.42
CA LEU A 916 -37.72 8.72 -32.08
C LEU A 916 -38.90 9.03 -31.15
N GLU A 917 -39.42 10.27 -31.17
CA GLU A 917 -40.58 10.63 -30.36
C GLU A 917 -41.84 9.84 -30.76
N GLN A 918 -42.04 9.59 -32.06
CA GLN A 918 -43.10 8.69 -32.50
C GLN A 918 -42.90 7.26 -31.95
N GLN A 919 -41.69 6.69 -32.08
CA GLN A 919 -41.38 5.36 -31.54
C GLN A 919 -41.60 5.29 -30.02
N ARG A 920 -41.21 6.33 -29.27
CA ARG A 920 -41.43 6.44 -27.82
C ARG A 920 -42.92 6.40 -27.48
N GLN A 921 -43.74 7.17 -28.20
CA GLN A 921 -45.18 7.18 -28.00
C GLN A 921 -45.85 5.86 -28.39
N GLU A 922 -45.36 5.15 -29.40
CA GLU A 922 -45.86 3.81 -29.76
C GLU A 922 -45.52 2.78 -28.67
N LEU A 923 -44.29 2.78 -28.16
CA LEU A 923 -43.86 1.90 -27.07
C LEU A 923 -44.62 2.15 -25.75
N ILE A 924 -44.97 3.40 -25.44
CA ILE A 924 -45.71 3.77 -24.22
C ILE A 924 -47.22 3.44 -24.31
N ARG A 925 -47.78 3.26 -25.52
CA ARG A 925 -49.21 2.96 -25.73
C ARG A 925 -49.58 1.46 -25.67
N GLY A 926 -48.61 0.57 -25.49
CA GLY A 926 -48.86 -0.88 -25.36
C GLY A 926 -49.66 -1.23 -24.10
N GLU A 927 -50.39 -2.36 -24.13
CA GLU A 927 -51.27 -2.77 -23.02
C GLU A 927 -50.52 -3.22 -21.76
N GLU A 928 -49.20 -3.46 -21.83
CA GLU A 928 -48.33 -3.69 -20.68
C GLU A 928 -47.66 -2.39 -20.22
N ALA A 929 -48.32 -1.67 -19.31
CA ALA A 929 -47.91 -0.33 -18.86
C ALA A 929 -46.70 -0.31 -17.91
N GLN A 930 -45.52 -0.72 -18.39
CA GLN A 930 -44.22 -0.42 -17.79
C GLN A 930 -43.28 0.16 -18.84
N VAL A 931 -42.61 1.27 -18.50
CA VAL A 931 -41.57 1.86 -19.37
C VAL A 931 -40.44 0.82 -19.52
N PRO A 932 -40.01 0.48 -20.76
CA PRO A 932 -39.02 -0.58 -21.02
C PRO A 932 -37.58 -0.13 -20.70
N LEU A 933 -37.33 0.24 -19.44
CA LEU A 933 -36.04 0.71 -18.98
C LEU A 933 -34.99 -0.41 -18.97
N MET A 934 -33.81 -0.11 -19.51
CA MET A 934 -32.63 -0.97 -19.48
C MET A 934 -31.95 -0.92 -18.10
N GLU A 935 -30.95 -1.78 -17.89
CA GLU A 935 -30.06 -1.77 -16.72
C GLU A 935 -28.67 -1.27 -17.15
N PRO A 936 -28.24 -0.06 -16.75
CA PRO A 936 -26.88 0.39 -16.96
C PRO A 936 -25.91 -0.43 -16.11
N ILE A 937 -24.92 -1.06 -16.75
CA ILE A 937 -23.93 -1.88 -16.07
C ILE A 937 -22.68 -1.03 -15.81
N HIS A 938 -22.59 -0.44 -14.62
CA HIS A 938 -21.36 0.21 -14.17
C HIS A 938 -20.24 -0.82 -13.95
N PHE A 939 -19.01 -0.46 -14.32
CA PHE A 939 -17.86 -1.36 -14.17
C PHE A 939 -17.55 -1.66 -12.69
N GLU A 940 -17.12 -2.89 -12.43
CA GLU A 940 -16.65 -3.34 -11.11
C GLU A 940 -15.57 -4.41 -11.32
N LYS A 941 -14.35 -4.07 -10.92
CA LYS A 941 -13.13 -4.90 -10.91
C LYS A 941 -13.26 -6.21 -10.13
N ASP A 942 -14.18 -6.29 -9.16
CA ASP A 942 -14.46 -7.49 -8.37
C ASP A 942 -15.68 -8.30 -8.86
N ASN A 943 -16.28 -7.93 -9.99
CA ASN A 943 -17.17 -8.81 -10.77
C ASN A 943 -16.36 -9.57 -11.83
N ASP A 944 -16.44 -10.90 -11.80
CA ASP A 944 -15.69 -11.77 -12.71
C ASP A 944 -16.04 -11.51 -14.19
N ILE A 945 -17.32 -11.37 -14.54
CA ILE A 945 -17.78 -11.22 -15.93
C ILE A 945 -17.31 -9.89 -16.54
N HIS A 946 -17.19 -8.84 -15.71
CA HIS A 946 -16.69 -7.54 -16.13
C HIS A 946 -15.20 -7.62 -16.51
N ILE A 947 -14.42 -8.38 -15.73
CA ILE A 947 -13.00 -8.66 -16.01
C ILE A 947 -12.83 -9.61 -17.19
N ASP A 948 -13.70 -10.60 -17.35
CA ASP A 948 -13.64 -11.57 -18.45
C ASP A 948 -13.88 -10.87 -19.81
N PHE A 949 -14.88 -9.98 -19.90
CA PHE A 949 -15.09 -9.15 -21.08
C PHE A 949 -13.86 -8.31 -21.42
N ILE A 950 -13.36 -7.54 -20.45
CA ILE A 950 -12.20 -6.65 -20.65
C ILE A 950 -10.95 -7.44 -21.07
N THR A 951 -10.70 -8.59 -20.43
CA THR A 951 -9.54 -9.44 -20.72
C THR A 951 -9.63 -9.98 -22.15
N ALA A 952 -10.77 -10.58 -22.53
CA ALA A 952 -10.95 -11.16 -23.86
C ALA A 952 -10.96 -10.08 -24.95
N ALA A 953 -11.64 -8.96 -24.74
CA ALA A 953 -11.69 -7.84 -25.69
C ALA A 953 -10.30 -7.21 -25.91
N SER A 954 -9.55 -6.97 -24.83
CA SER A 954 -8.18 -6.49 -24.93
C SER A 954 -7.27 -7.50 -25.63
N ASN A 955 -7.37 -8.79 -25.30
CA ASN A 955 -6.47 -9.80 -25.87
C ASN A 955 -6.75 -10.07 -27.36
N LEU A 956 -8.01 -10.01 -27.80
CA LEU A 956 -8.37 -10.00 -29.22
C LEU A 956 -7.75 -8.82 -29.96
N ARG A 957 -7.86 -7.60 -29.41
CA ARG A 957 -7.23 -6.41 -30.00
C ARG A 957 -5.70 -6.48 -29.94
N ALA A 958 -5.13 -7.09 -28.90
CA ALA A 958 -3.69 -7.32 -28.79
C ALA A 958 -3.22 -8.27 -29.90
N GLU A 959 -3.95 -9.36 -30.17
CA GLU A 959 -3.68 -10.29 -31.26
C GLU A 959 -3.69 -9.57 -32.62
N SER A 960 -4.73 -8.77 -32.92
CA SER A 960 -4.82 -7.98 -34.17
C SER A 960 -3.61 -7.08 -34.43
N TYR A 961 -2.90 -6.63 -33.38
CA TYR A 961 -1.72 -5.75 -33.48
C TYR A 961 -0.41 -6.45 -33.04
N SER A 962 -0.39 -7.78 -32.92
CA SER A 962 0.77 -8.58 -32.46
C SER A 962 1.39 -8.11 -31.12
N ILE A 963 0.54 -7.65 -30.20
CA ILE A 963 0.90 -7.25 -28.83
C ILE A 963 0.78 -8.48 -27.92
N PRO A 964 1.72 -8.72 -26.97
CA PRO A 964 1.59 -9.79 -25.99
C PRO A 964 0.32 -9.66 -25.14
N ALA A 965 -0.47 -10.74 -25.07
CA ALA A 965 -1.73 -10.79 -24.33
C ALA A 965 -1.54 -10.68 -22.80
N ALA A 966 -2.50 -10.03 -22.13
CA ALA A 966 -2.55 -9.98 -20.66
C ALA A 966 -3.14 -11.26 -20.08
N SER A 967 -2.62 -11.68 -18.91
CA SER A 967 -3.38 -12.59 -18.05
C SER A 967 -4.60 -11.87 -17.45
N ARG A 968 -5.64 -12.63 -17.10
CA ARG A 968 -6.84 -12.12 -16.41
C ARG A 968 -6.50 -11.30 -15.16
N LEU A 969 -5.56 -11.80 -14.37
CA LEU A 969 -5.05 -11.14 -13.16
C LEU A 969 -4.35 -9.81 -13.49
N MET A 970 -3.54 -9.74 -14.55
CA MET A 970 -2.92 -8.49 -15.02
C MET A 970 -3.95 -7.49 -15.56
N SER A 971 -4.95 -7.97 -16.31
CA SER A 971 -6.06 -7.16 -16.82
C SER A 971 -6.83 -6.51 -15.67
N LYS A 972 -7.19 -7.31 -14.66
CA LYS A 972 -7.83 -6.86 -13.41
C LYS A 972 -6.98 -5.86 -12.63
N ARG A 973 -5.65 -6.02 -12.62
CA ARG A 973 -4.73 -5.06 -11.99
C ARG A 973 -4.87 -3.67 -12.62
N ILE A 974 -4.74 -3.62 -13.94
CA ILE A 974 -4.61 -2.38 -14.71
C ILE A 974 -5.97 -1.66 -14.77
N THR A 975 -7.04 -2.33 -15.23
CA THR A 975 -8.35 -1.68 -15.40
C THR A 975 -9.08 -1.43 -14.08
N GLY A 976 -8.79 -2.22 -13.04
CA GLY A 976 -9.25 -1.97 -11.67
C GLY A 976 -8.44 -0.92 -10.91
N ARG A 977 -7.43 -0.28 -11.54
CA ARG A 977 -6.45 0.65 -10.94
C ARG A 977 -5.92 0.15 -9.60
N ILE A 978 -5.54 -1.13 -9.56
CA ILE A 978 -5.27 -1.86 -8.34
C ILE A 978 -3.86 -1.56 -7.82
N VAL A 979 -3.80 -0.73 -6.78
CA VAL A 979 -2.63 -0.58 -5.90
C VAL A 979 -2.26 -1.96 -5.29
N PRO A 980 -1.03 -2.47 -5.51
CA PRO A 980 -0.49 -3.65 -4.83
C PRO A 980 -0.32 -3.39 -3.33
N ALA A 981 -0.52 -4.40 -2.49
CA ALA A 981 -0.38 -4.24 -1.04
C ALA A 981 -0.10 -5.56 -0.32
N ILE A 982 0.67 -5.49 0.77
CA ILE A 982 1.02 -6.62 1.63
C ILE A 982 1.02 -6.20 3.11
N ILE A 983 0.71 -7.15 4.01
CA ILE A 983 0.59 -6.92 5.45
C ILE A 983 1.90 -6.44 6.10
N THR A 984 3.06 -6.90 5.62
CA THR A 984 4.39 -6.55 6.14
C THR A 984 4.65 -5.05 6.05
N THR A 985 4.66 -4.47 4.84
CA THR A 985 4.83 -3.02 4.66
C THR A 985 3.74 -2.21 5.37
N THR A 986 2.50 -2.70 5.41
CA THR A 986 1.39 -2.06 6.16
C THR A 986 1.70 -1.93 7.66
N ALA A 987 2.22 -2.99 8.27
CA ALA A 987 2.58 -3.02 9.68
C ALA A 987 3.83 -2.18 10.00
N ALA A 988 4.83 -2.19 9.11
CA ALA A 988 6.03 -1.35 9.25
C ALA A 988 5.68 0.15 9.20
N VAL A 989 4.87 0.57 8.22
CA VAL A 989 4.36 1.95 8.11
C VAL A 989 3.59 2.37 9.35
N ALA A 990 2.67 1.54 9.84
CA ALA A 990 1.89 1.84 11.05
C ALA A 990 2.74 1.87 12.32
N GLY A 991 3.81 1.06 12.41
CA GLY A 991 4.79 1.11 13.50
C GLY A 991 5.55 2.43 13.52
N LEU A 992 6.11 2.84 12.37
CA LEU A 992 6.83 4.12 12.23
C LEU A 992 5.91 5.33 12.52
N ALA A 993 4.67 5.33 12.01
CA ALA A 993 3.70 6.38 12.32
C ALA A 993 3.37 6.48 13.82
N CYS A 994 3.35 5.35 14.55
CA CYS A 994 3.14 5.34 15.99
C CYS A 994 4.36 5.80 16.81
N LEU A 995 5.57 5.80 16.24
CA LEU A 995 6.76 6.41 16.86
C LEU A 995 6.70 7.94 16.75
N GLU A 996 6.30 8.47 15.58
CA GLU A 996 6.03 9.91 15.41
C GLU A 996 4.84 10.38 16.28
N LEU A 997 3.84 9.51 16.51
CA LEU A 997 2.74 9.80 17.43
C LEU A 997 3.21 10.08 18.86
N TYR A 998 4.23 9.38 19.38
CA TYR A 998 4.76 9.70 20.72
C TYR A 998 5.29 11.15 20.78
N LYS A 999 5.94 11.61 19.72
CA LYS A 999 6.51 12.96 19.59
C LYS A 999 5.40 14.02 19.50
N LEU A 1000 4.32 13.73 18.78
CA LEU A 1000 3.11 14.56 18.73
C LEU A 1000 2.42 14.68 20.09
N VAL A 1001 2.22 13.56 20.80
CA VAL A 1001 1.50 13.54 22.09
C VAL A 1001 2.28 14.25 23.20
N TRP A 1002 3.61 14.23 23.16
CA TRP A 1002 4.46 15.09 23.99
C TRP A 1002 4.41 16.58 23.61
N GLY A 1003 3.79 16.93 22.46
CA GLY A 1003 3.77 18.29 21.93
C GLY A 1003 5.12 18.79 21.41
N CYS A 1004 6.00 17.88 20.97
CA CYS A 1004 7.40 18.21 20.63
C CYS A 1004 7.50 19.34 19.60
N ARG A 1005 8.27 20.39 19.94
CA ARG A 1005 8.49 21.58 19.11
C ARG A 1005 9.86 21.67 18.44
N ASP A 1006 10.73 20.70 18.68
CA ASP A 1006 11.95 20.55 17.87
C ASP A 1006 11.65 19.76 16.59
N LEU A 1007 12.01 20.33 15.44
CA LEU A 1007 11.91 19.68 14.14
C LEU A 1007 12.92 18.53 14.01
N SER A 1008 14.08 18.60 14.68
CA SER A 1008 15.15 17.60 14.56
C SER A 1008 14.77 16.24 15.16
N CYS A 1009 13.76 16.20 16.04
CA CYS A 1009 13.21 14.96 16.59
C CYS A 1009 12.32 14.18 15.61
N TYR A 1010 11.68 14.81 14.63
CA TYR A 1010 10.71 14.15 13.73
C TYR A 1010 11.38 13.44 12.54
N ARG A 1011 10.75 12.39 12.01
CA ARG A 1011 11.30 11.54 10.93
C ARG A 1011 10.28 11.27 9.81
N ASN A 1012 10.46 11.97 8.70
CA ASN A 1012 9.79 11.64 7.43
C ASN A 1012 10.43 10.37 6.85
N SER A 1013 9.76 9.24 7.04
CA SER A 1013 10.27 7.92 6.63
C SER A 1013 9.79 7.57 5.23
N ASN A 1014 10.71 7.26 4.32
CA ASN A 1014 10.41 6.66 3.02
C ASN A 1014 11.28 5.41 2.89
N PHE A 1015 10.69 4.25 2.62
CA PHE A 1015 11.41 2.99 2.56
C PHE A 1015 10.82 2.00 1.55
N SER A 1016 11.59 0.98 1.18
CA SER A 1016 11.04 -0.24 0.61
C SER A 1016 11.55 -1.47 1.34
N LEU A 1017 10.69 -2.48 1.52
CA LEU A 1017 11.13 -3.78 2.04
C LEU A 1017 11.63 -4.72 0.93
N SER A 1018 11.83 -4.24 -0.30
CA SER A 1018 12.46 -4.99 -1.40
C SER A 1018 13.99 -5.02 -1.25
N ASP A 1019 14.60 -3.85 -1.07
CA ASP A 1019 16.05 -3.59 -1.02
C ASP A 1019 16.51 -2.89 0.28
N LEU A 1020 15.56 -2.49 1.14
CA LEU A 1020 15.77 -1.88 2.45
C LEU A 1020 16.50 -0.52 2.42
N LEU A 1021 16.31 0.24 1.34
CA LEU A 1021 16.67 1.65 1.28
C LEU A 1021 15.76 2.51 2.19
N ALA A 1022 16.34 3.52 2.83
CA ALA A 1022 15.62 4.53 3.64
C ALA A 1022 16.19 5.95 3.39
N ALA A 1023 15.32 6.97 3.33
CA ALA A 1023 15.72 8.36 3.07
C ALA A 1023 14.87 9.42 3.78
N THR A 1024 15.54 10.43 4.35
CA THR A 1024 14.97 11.55 5.13
C THR A 1024 15.33 12.90 4.48
N LEU A 1025 14.39 13.85 4.45
CA LEU A 1025 14.56 15.16 3.78
C LEU A 1025 14.07 16.33 4.67
N HIS A 1026 14.78 17.47 4.59
CA HIS A 1026 14.48 18.71 5.33
C HIS A 1026 14.60 19.94 4.42
N SER A 1027 13.84 21.03 4.67
CA SER A 1027 14.05 22.33 4.02
C SER A 1027 13.40 23.51 4.76
N HIS A 1028 14.02 24.70 4.69
CA HIS A 1028 13.49 25.97 5.26
C HIS A 1028 13.02 26.94 4.16
N LEU A 1029 12.51 28.13 4.53
CA LEU A 1029 12.14 29.25 3.65
C LEU A 1029 12.11 30.55 4.49
N GLN A 1030 12.41 31.70 3.89
CA GLN A 1030 12.41 33.01 4.56
C GLN A 1030 11.81 34.11 3.66
N TYR A 1031 11.13 35.10 4.25
CA TYR A 1031 10.56 36.24 3.51
C TYR A 1031 10.50 37.52 4.37
N CYS A 1032 10.89 38.66 3.79
CA CYS A 1032 10.88 39.98 4.44
C CYS A 1032 11.55 40.05 5.84
N GLY A 1033 12.62 39.26 6.07
CA GLY A 1033 13.36 39.28 7.34
C GLY A 1033 12.65 38.61 8.52
N ARG A 1034 11.57 37.87 8.25
CA ARG A 1034 10.98 36.88 9.16
C ARG A 1034 11.09 35.50 8.53
N GLU A 1035 11.14 34.47 9.37
CA GLU A 1035 10.86 33.11 8.90
C GLU A 1035 9.35 32.95 8.75
N TRP A 1036 8.91 32.30 7.68
CA TRP A 1036 7.50 32.05 7.39
C TRP A 1036 7.34 30.58 7.00
N SER A 1037 6.43 29.90 7.69
CA SER A 1037 5.96 28.56 7.34
C SER A 1037 4.62 28.64 6.59
N CYS A 1038 4.19 27.50 6.05
CA CYS A 1038 2.85 27.31 5.48
C CYS A 1038 1.71 27.35 6.52
N TRP A 1039 2.02 27.41 7.82
CA TRP A 1039 1.04 27.43 8.91
C TRP A 1039 0.71 28.84 9.39
N ASP A 1040 1.64 29.77 9.14
CA ASP A 1040 1.58 31.13 9.67
C ASP A 1040 0.50 31.92 8.96
N ARG A 1041 -0.46 32.38 9.77
CA ARG A 1041 -1.72 32.95 9.34
C ARG A 1041 -1.89 34.33 9.94
N LEU A 1042 -2.45 35.23 9.13
CA LEU A 1042 -2.77 36.59 9.54
C LEU A 1042 -4.17 36.59 10.17
N GLU A 1043 -4.24 36.32 11.47
CA GLU A 1043 -5.52 36.31 12.20
C GLU A 1043 -6.05 37.73 12.44
N MET A 1044 -7.26 37.97 11.95
CA MET A 1044 -7.97 39.24 12.04
C MET A 1044 -9.43 38.94 12.39
N ARG A 1045 -10.02 39.73 13.31
CA ARG A 1045 -11.43 39.55 13.68
C ARG A 1045 -12.33 40.02 12.54
N ALA A 1046 -13.32 39.24 12.14
CA ALA A 1046 -14.29 39.65 11.11
C ALA A 1046 -15.11 40.90 11.50
N VAL A 1047 -15.17 41.22 12.79
CA VAL A 1047 -15.89 42.36 13.36
C VAL A 1047 -14.91 43.28 14.09
N SER A 1048 -15.03 44.58 13.83
CA SER A 1048 -14.29 45.66 14.47
C SER A 1048 -14.56 45.78 15.98
N ALA A 1049 -13.78 46.61 16.68
CA ALA A 1049 -13.98 46.87 18.11
C ALA A 1049 -15.33 47.53 18.43
N ASP A 1050 -15.92 48.22 17.45
CA ASP A 1050 -17.18 48.96 17.58
C ASP A 1050 -18.42 48.13 17.19
N GLY A 1051 -18.24 46.90 16.72
CA GLY A 1051 -19.32 45.96 16.37
C GLY A 1051 -19.70 45.89 14.88
N GLU A 1052 -19.10 46.71 14.03
CA GLU A 1052 -19.29 46.71 12.57
C GLU A 1052 -18.39 45.67 11.87
N GLU A 1053 -18.86 45.04 10.80
CA GLU A 1053 -18.07 44.11 9.97
C GLU A 1053 -16.87 44.81 9.29
N MET A 1054 -15.73 44.12 9.16
CA MET A 1054 -14.54 44.72 8.55
C MET A 1054 -14.66 44.83 7.02
N THR A 1055 -14.62 46.06 6.50
CA THR A 1055 -14.61 46.31 5.05
C THR A 1055 -13.26 45.94 4.44
N VAL A 1056 -13.23 45.62 3.14
CA VAL A 1056 -11.97 45.29 2.40
C VAL A 1056 -10.89 46.34 2.60
N GLN A 1057 -11.24 47.64 2.66
CA GLN A 1057 -10.27 48.70 2.94
C GLN A 1057 -9.62 48.53 4.32
N ASN A 1058 -10.39 48.17 5.35
CA ASN A 1058 -9.85 47.93 6.69
C ASN A 1058 -8.92 46.70 6.74
N ILE A 1059 -9.16 45.69 5.89
CA ILE A 1059 -8.27 44.52 5.74
C ILE A 1059 -6.93 44.95 5.11
N LEU A 1060 -6.98 45.75 4.05
CA LEU A 1060 -5.80 46.31 3.38
C LEU A 1060 -4.99 47.22 4.33
N ASP A 1061 -5.68 48.12 5.05
CA ASP A 1061 -5.07 49.02 6.03
C ASP A 1061 -4.39 48.24 7.17
N TRP A 1062 -5.05 47.20 7.70
CA TRP A 1062 -4.52 46.35 8.76
C TRP A 1062 -3.23 45.60 8.34
N MET A 1063 -3.16 45.14 7.09
CA MET A 1063 -1.98 44.47 6.53
C MET A 1063 -0.77 45.38 6.28
N THR A 1064 -0.87 46.71 6.43
CA THR A 1064 0.24 47.66 6.16
C THR A 1064 1.46 47.55 7.08
N HIS A 1065 1.53 46.54 7.96
CA HIS A 1065 2.69 46.18 8.79
C HIS A 1065 3.86 45.54 7.99
N GLY A 1066 4.26 46.20 6.89
CA GLY A 1066 5.42 45.82 6.06
C GLY A 1066 5.11 44.92 4.87
N LEU A 1067 3.83 44.66 4.56
CA LEU A 1067 3.41 43.90 3.38
C LEU A 1067 2.51 44.77 2.48
N THR A 1068 2.78 44.76 1.17
CA THR A 1068 1.92 45.40 0.16
C THR A 1068 1.01 44.34 -0.46
N VAL A 1069 -0.28 44.40 -0.15
CA VAL A 1069 -1.28 43.49 -0.71
C VAL A 1069 -1.53 43.87 -2.17
N THR A 1070 -1.11 43.03 -3.10
CA THR A 1070 -1.34 43.23 -4.55
C THR A 1070 -2.61 42.54 -5.03
N VAL A 1071 -2.98 41.39 -4.45
CA VAL A 1071 -4.22 40.68 -4.76
C VAL A 1071 -4.78 40.06 -3.46
N LEU A 1072 -6.10 40.11 -3.29
CA LEU A 1072 -6.84 39.41 -2.24
C LEU A 1072 -7.86 38.47 -2.88
N LEU A 1073 -7.85 37.19 -2.47
CA LEU A 1073 -8.72 36.14 -2.99
C LEU A 1073 -9.56 35.52 -1.87
N HIS A 1074 -10.75 35.03 -2.21
CA HIS A 1074 -11.53 34.11 -1.38
C HIS A 1074 -11.91 32.89 -2.24
N GLY A 1075 -11.25 31.76 -2.01
CA GLY A 1075 -11.19 30.67 -2.98
C GLY A 1075 -10.63 31.18 -4.31
N PHE A 1076 -11.35 30.93 -5.41
CA PHE A 1076 -11.00 31.42 -6.74
C PHE A 1076 -11.54 32.83 -7.05
N THR A 1077 -12.29 33.45 -6.14
CA THR A 1077 -12.93 34.76 -6.35
C THR A 1077 -11.98 35.89 -5.94
N VAL A 1078 -11.72 36.83 -6.86
CA VAL A 1078 -10.94 38.05 -6.59
C VAL A 1078 -11.79 39.03 -5.78
N LEU A 1079 -11.29 39.44 -4.61
CA LEU A 1079 -11.89 40.49 -3.75
C LEU A 1079 -11.20 41.85 -3.93
N TYR A 1080 -9.91 41.85 -4.25
CA TYR A 1080 -9.13 43.04 -4.55
C TYR A 1080 -7.95 42.69 -5.49
N ASP A 1081 -7.60 43.61 -6.39
CA ASP A 1081 -6.41 43.57 -7.26
C ASP A 1081 -5.89 45.01 -7.38
N SER A 1082 -4.60 45.24 -7.09
CA SER A 1082 -3.95 46.54 -7.26
C SER A 1082 -3.68 46.88 -8.73
N GLY A 1083 -3.81 45.90 -9.62
CA GLY A 1083 -3.77 46.03 -11.07
C GLY A 1083 -2.37 45.93 -11.69
N GLU A 1084 -1.29 45.91 -10.90
CA GLU A 1084 0.07 46.12 -11.40
C GLU A 1084 0.79 44.87 -11.95
N ASN A 1085 0.25 43.65 -11.78
CA ASN A 1085 0.98 42.41 -12.07
C ASN A 1085 0.35 41.57 -13.21
N GLU A 1086 0.92 41.66 -14.42
CA GLU A 1086 0.47 40.88 -15.58
C GLU A 1086 0.67 39.36 -15.43
N GLY A 1087 1.66 38.91 -14.65
CA GLY A 1087 1.93 37.49 -14.46
C GLY A 1087 0.77 36.76 -13.78
N ILE A 1088 0.11 37.41 -12.82
CA ILE A 1088 -1.08 36.86 -12.16
C ILE A 1088 -2.27 36.84 -13.14
N ARG A 1089 -2.45 37.90 -13.95
CA ARG A 1089 -3.48 37.93 -14.99
C ARG A 1089 -3.26 36.85 -16.08
N ALA A 1090 -2.01 36.49 -16.38
CA ALA A 1090 -1.68 35.37 -17.27
C ALA A 1090 -2.01 34.01 -16.63
N LEU A 1091 -1.70 33.82 -15.35
CA LEU A 1091 -2.05 32.60 -14.59
C LEU A 1091 -3.58 32.41 -14.49
N MET A 1092 -4.32 33.47 -14.15
CA MET A 1092 -5.79 33.46 -14.07
C MET A 1092 -6.48 33.20 -15.43
N ARG A 1093 -5.84 33.55 -16.56
CA ARG A 1093 -6.29 33.20 -17.92
C ARG A 1093 -5.95 31.76 -18.32
N LYS A 1094 -5.23 31.02 -17.48
CA LYS A 1094 -4.85 29.61 -17.69
C LYS A 1094 -5.50 28.66 -16.67
N GLN A 1095 -6.31 29.21 -15.75
CA GLN A 1095 -7.14 28.51 -14.77
C GLN A 1095 -8.64 28.80 -14.98
N ARG A 1096 -8.98 29.54 -16.03
CA ARG A 1096 -10.29 29.69 -16.64
C ARG A 1096 -10.24 29.09 -18.03
#